data_AF-A0A969L522-F1
#
_entry.id   AF-A0A969L522-F1
#
_cell.length_a   1.000
_cell.length_b   1.000
_cell.length_c   1.000
_cell.angle_alpha   90.00
_cell.angle_beta   90.00
_cell.angle_gamma   90.00
#
_symmetry.space_group_name_H-M   'P 1'
#
loop_
_entity.id
_entity.type
_entity.pdbx_description
1 polymer ?
#
loop_
_entity_poly.entity_id
_entity_poly.type
_entity_poly.pdbx_seq_one_letter_code
_entity_poly.pdbx_strand_id
1 'polypeptide(L)'
;MLREERFKGILSYFSSNFPEPKTELNYRNTYELLVAVILSAQCTDKRVNMVTPALFEQFPDPFLLAEATVEQVFEYIRSVSFPNNKSKHLVGMAKMLVHKYQGEIPATVEALRELPGVGRKTANVIASVIFNQPTMAVDTHVFRVSKRLGLVNQSAKTPLEVEKGLVRYIPQTLIPKAHHWLILHGRYICVARKPKCTECPITAFCRYFEKNMRGFSLIMCGIHLILDKKGVLDEQPIQRMVTATHHRGPDHRGFYTYQHPRYQLFFGHNRLKILDLSEQANQPLRQAENRFVLLYNGEIYNYLSLEKAPSQNAPSPSDTVALMNWLVSQFAHAGPKKIAQTAWPLNGMYAFIFWDARQQNLLIARDPLGIKPLYYYQDDRYFILSSEPRGILASGLVLKKLNNQQVIHYLHYGFGHKAASFYENILAIEGIHSLRIEDLLVSSYNFSDNKGLPSFETAKNKIESSSSDGLLSQVESLLLESVRRHLRTDVPLGIFLSGGIDSTLMLALCQEAGLTQIPTFTVVSSGQADSFGTQDAHYARLAARQFGGTPHELVLAPAQLHELDAWISVTDRPMGDGAAWLSYLLAQQASRHVRVILSGSGADELFAGYHRHVAYQRYLNNGYLRHYAHYFRPFRFLLYDGQNHPWRKTFRQLKKFLGQLTTSPQQTFINFTRLYPNPLVRQLSLAEDLPHTLGSYDELLDFALRRDQAHYLRANLLPINDLMGMAHSLEIRVPYLDRALVELMQTTPAAQLLSRGPKWVLKALLEKRGGHPFVRRPKEGFGLPLGKWLRAPDLRYRLNDLLNPEHGLYHWVEHQRVKTLVRQHLRGQQDFSLTLWALVVLDIWLEQEFG
;
A
#
# COMPACT_ATOMS: atom_id res chain seq x y z
N MET A 1 -20.60 14.12 -11.29
CA MET A 1 -20.46 15.29 -12.19
C MET A 1 -20.73 14.90 -13.64
N LEU A 2 -21.77 15.48 -14.22
CA LEU A 2 -22.23 15.36 -15.61
C LEU A 2 -21.25 16.01 -16.59
N ARG A 3 -21.48 15.85 -17.91
CA ARG A 3 -20.57 16.42 -18.94
C ARG A 3 -20.67 17.94 -19.02
N GLU A 4 -21.87 18.49 -18.98
CA GLU A 4 -22.12 19.94 -19.12
C GLU A 4 -21.55 20.73 -17.92
N GLU A 5 -21.65 20.18 -16.71
CA GLU A 5 -20.98 20.70 -15.51
C GLU A 5 -19.46 20.83 -15.69
N ARG A 6 -18.81 19.83 -16.30
CA ARG A 6 -17.37 19.86 -16.60
C ARG A 6 -17.04 20.94 -17.63
N PHE A 7 -17.81 21.07 -18.71
CA PHE A 7 -17.61 22.15 -19.68
C PHE A 7 -17.77 23.52 -19.01
N LYS A 8 -18.82 23.74 -18.23
CA LYS A 8 -19.05 25.01 -17.51
C LYS A 8 -17.89 25.34 -16.55
N GLY A 9 -17.45 24.38 -15.75
CA GLY A 9 -16.33 24.57 -14.80
C GLY A 9 -14.99 24.84 -15.50
N ILE A 10 -14.66 24.06 -16.54
CA ILE A 10 -13.39 24.17 -17.27
C ILE A 10 -13.34 25.46 -18.11
N LEU A 11 -14.42 25.81 -18.81
CA LEU A 11 -14.50 27.06 -19.59
C LEU A 11 -14.46 28.29 -18.67
N SER A 12 -15.14 28.26 -17.52
CA SER A 12 -15.08 29.32 -16.51
C SER A 12 -13.65 29.50 -15.99
N TYR A 13 -12.99 28.42 -15.56
CA TYR A 13 -11.61 28.47 -15.08
C TYR A 13 -10.66 29.12 -16.11
N PHE A 14 -10.64 28.62 -17.34
CA PHE A 14 -9.71 29.12 -18.35
C PHE A 14 -10.06 30.54 -18.84
N SER A 15 -11.33 30.92 -18.92
CA SER A 15 -11.73 32.29 -19.29
C SER A 15 -11.22 33.31 -18.28
N SER A 16 -11.25 32.99 -16.98
CA SER A 16 -10.79 33.87 -15.91
C SER A 16 -9.26 33.90 -15.74
N ASN A 17 -8.58 32.77 -15.93
CA ASN A 17 -7.14 32.63 -15.64
C ASN A 17 -6.24 32.80 -16.87
N PHE A 18 -6.76 32.56 -18.07
CA PHE A 18 -6.02 32.60 -19.34
C PHE A 18 -6.85 33.26 -20.47
N PRO A 19 -7.33 34.50 -20.29
CA PRO A 19 -8.29 35.13 -21.20
C PRO A 19 -7.80 35.30 -22.64
N GLU A 20 -6.49 35.52 -22.85
CA GLU A 20 -5.85 35.60 -24.18
C GLU A 20 -4.67 34.62 -24.30
N PRO A 21 -4.94 33.35 -24.67
CA PRO A 21 -3.90 32.32 -24.76
C PRO A 21 -3.09 32.46 -26.05
N LYS A 22 -1.85 32.96 -25.95
CA LYS A 22 -0.93 33.13 -27.08
C LYS A 22 -0.20 31.82 -27.43
N THR A 23 0.23 31.71 -28.69
CA THR A 23 1.18 30.68 -29.14
C THR A 23 2.59 30.93 -28.58
N GLU A 24 3.39 29.89 -28.44
CA GLU A 24 4.78 29.95 -27.96
C GLU A 24 5.79 30.38 -29.04
N LEU A 25 5.38 30.45 -30.32
CA LEU A 25 6.25 30.85 -31.42
C LEU A 25 6.36 32.38 -31.52
N ASN A 26 7.58 32.88 -31.69
CA ASN A 26 7.87 34.30 -31.89
C ASN A 26 7.74 34.67 -33.37
N TYR A 27 6.90 35.67 -33.69
CA TYR A 27 6.70 36.23 -35.01
C TYR A 27 6.19 37.68 -34.92
N ARG A 28 6.45 38.47 -35.95
CA ARG A 28 6.02 39.87 -36.11
C ARG A 28 4.89 40.03 -37.14
N ASN A 29 4.82 39.13 -38.12
CA ASN A 29 3.85 39.16 -39.23
C ASN A 29 3.36 37.75 -39.60
N THR A 30 2.42 37.67 -40.54
CA THR A 30 1.77 36.42 -40.99
C THR A 30 2.73 35.46 -41.70
N TYR A 31 3.73 35.96 -42.43
CA TYR A 31 4.77 35.18 -43.11
C TYR A 31 5.74 34.53 -42.12
N GLU A 32 6.19 35.29 -41.12
CA GLU A 32 7.02 34.76 -40.03
C GLU A 32 6.29 33.65 -39.26
N LEU A 33 4.98 33.80 -39.01
CA LEU A 33 4.16 32.74 -38.41
C LEU A 33 4.10 31.48 -39.30
N LEU A 34 3.85 31.64 -40.61
CA LEU A 34 3.84 30.52 -41.57
C LEU A 34 5.16 29.76 -41.56
N VAL A 35 6.30 30.46 -41.66
CA VAL A 35 7.64 29.86 -41.60
C VAL A 35 7.88 29.17 -40.24
N ALA A 36 7.55 29.83 -39.13
CA ALA A 36 7.74 29.28 -37.78
C ALA A 36 6.92 28.00 -37.55
N VAL A 37 5.68 27.91 -38.06
CA VAL A 37 4.83 26.71 -37.93
C VAL A 37 5.27 25.58 -38.87
N ILE A 38 5.85 25.88 -40.04
CA ILE A 38 6.53 24.86 -40.88
C ILE A 38 7.78 24.33 -40.16
N LEU A 39 8.55 25.20 -39.49
CA LEU A 39 9.74 24.80 -38.73
C LEU A 39 9.41 24.01 -37.45
N SER A 40 8.30 24.32 -36.75
CA SER A 40 7.89 23.60 -35.54
C SER A 40 7.31 22.21 -35.81
N ALA A 41 7.02 21.87 -37.07
CA ALA A 41 6.62 20.52 -37.46
C ALA A 41 7.67 19.48 -37.02
N GLN A 42 7.34 18.67 -36.00
CA GLN A 42 8.24 17.73 -35.34
C GLN A 42 9.51 18.37 -34.72
N CYS A 43 9.47 19.65 -34.34
CA CYS A 43 10.50 20.32 -33.56
C CYS A 43 9.92 20.91 -32.26
N THR A 44 10.77 21.50 -31.41
CA THR A 44 10.32 22.24 -30.23
C THR A 44 10.26 23.73 -30.54
N ASP A 45 9.23 24.42 -30.07
CA ASP A 45 9.03 25.86 -30.35
C ASP A 45 10.20 26.70 -29.81
N LYS A 46 10.80 26.31 -28.67
CA LYS A 46 12.06 26.89 -28.19
C LYS A 46 13.22 26.76 -29.20
N ARG A 47 13.33 25.65 -29.94
CA ARG A 47 14.38 25.50 -30.96
C ARG A 47 14.10 26.35 -32.20
N VAL A 48 12.83 26.47 -32.59
CA VAL A 48 12.41 27.38 -33.68
C VAL A 48 12.74 28.83 -33.31
N ASN A 49 12.31 29.30 -32.13
CA ASN A 49 12.55 30.67 -31.64
C ASN A 49 14.04 31.03 -31.45
N MET A 50 14.95 30.04 -31.43
CA MET A 50 16.41 30.28 -31.40
C MET A 50 17.03 30.42 -32.80
N VAL A 51 16.37 29.96 -33.87
CA VAL A 51 16.86 30.07 -35.26
C VAL A 51 16.10 31.10 -36.09
N THR A 52 14.82 31.32 -35.79
CA THR A 52 13.99 32.26 -36.57
C THR A 52 14.45 33.71 -36.55
N PRO A 53 15.06 34.28 -35.48
CA PRO A 53 15.51 35.68 -35.52
C PRO A 53 16.52 35.95 -36.65
N ALA A 54 17.59 35.15 -36.74
CA ALA A 54 18.59 35.28 -37.80
C ALA A 54 18.04 34.92 -39.20
N LEU A 55 17.11 33.95 -39.27
CA LEU A 55 16.44 33.60 -40.52
C LEU A 55 15.54 34.74 -41.05
N PHE A 56 14.82 35.44 -40.16
CA PHE A 56 13.94 36.57 -40.50
C PHE A 56 14.69 37.90 -40.65
N GLU A 57 15.94 37.97 -40.21
CA GLU A 57 16.86 39.07 -40.51
C GLU A 57 17.43 38.92 -41.93
N GLN A 58 17.79 37.70 -42.34
CA GLN A 58 18.27 37.41 -43.70
C GLN A 58 17.16 37.33 -44.76
N PHE A 59 15.98 36.81 -44.40
CA PHE A 59 14.84 36.58 -45.29
C PHE A 59 13.52 37.13 -44.69
N PRO A 60 13.37 38.45 -44.56
CA PRO A 60 12.25 39.11 -43.87
C PRO A 60 10.89 38.96 -44.58
N ASP A 61 10.89 38.59 -45.86
CA ASP A 61 9.71 38.48 -46.72
C ASP A 61 9.80 37.24 -47.65
N PRO A 62 8.68 36.80 -48.27
CA PRO A 62 8.68 35.62 -49.14
C PRO A 62 9.33 35.82 -50.51
N PHE A 63 9.66 37.04 -50.94
CA PHE A 63 10.37 37.28 -52.20
C PHE A 63 11.86 36.95 -52.02
N LEU A 64 12.50 37.49 -50.98
CA LEU A 64 13.90 37.17 -50.65
C LEU A 64 14.09 35.67 -50.32
N LEU A 65 13.11 35.03 -49.65
CA LEU A 65 13.16 33.58 -49.41
C LEU A 65 12.91 32.74 -50.68
N ALA A 66 12.26 33.31 -51.72
CA ALA A 66 12.08 32.65 -53.00
C ALA A 66 13.35 32.69 -53.87
N GLU A 67 14.18 33.71 -53.75
CA GLU A 67 15.47 33.78 -54.48
C GLU A 67 16.56 32.89 -53.85
N ALA A 68 16.45 32.63 -52.54
CA ALA A 68 17.41 31.83 -51.78
C ALA A 68 17.61 30.39 -52.30
N THR A 69 18.83 29.87 -52.18
CA THR A 69 19.11 28.44 -52.38
C THR A 69 18.72 27.62 -51.15
N VAL A 70 18.53 26.31 -51.35
CA VAL A 70 18.18 25.37 -50.27
C VAL A 70 19.31 25.29 -49.24
N GLU A 71 20.55 25.43 -49.68
CA GLU A 71 21.78 25.35 -48.90
C GLU A 71 21.96 26.62 -48.04
N GLN A 72 21.63 27.79 -48.58
CA GLN A 72 21.61 29.05 -47.81
C GLN A 72 20.61 28.96 -46.65
N VAL A 73 19.36 28.55 -46.91
CA VAL A 73 18.33 28.37 -45.86
C VAL A 73 18.73 27.27 -44.87
N PHE A 74 19.42 26.22 -45.34
CA PHE A 74 19.83 25.09 -44.52
C PHE A 74 20.74 25.48 -43.37
N GLU A 75 21.76 26.34 -43.56
CA GLU A 75 22.70 26.67 -42.49
C GLU A 75 22.02 27.37 -41.30
N TYR A 76 21.10 28.32 -41.54
CA TYR A 76 20.30 28.95 -40.49
C TYR A 76 19.45 27.94 -39.71
N ILE A 77 18.81 26.98 -40.40
CA ILE A 77 17.91 26.00 -39.77
C ILE A 77 18.58 24.67 -39.43
N ARG A 78 19.90 24.52 -39.60
CA ARG A 78 20.67 23.27 -39.45
C ARG A 78 20.49 22.57 -38.11
N SER A 79 20.12 23.33 -37.07
CA SER A 79 19.87 22.83 -35.71
C SER A 79 18.42 22.34 -35.46
N VAL A 80 17.51 22.55 -36.41
CA VAL A 80 16.10 22.11 -36.42
C VAL A 80 16.01 20.65 -36.88
N SER A 81 14.97 19.92 -36.48
CA SER A 81 14.71 18.56 -36.95
C SER A 81 14.34 18.49 -38.44
N PHE A 82 14.93 17.54 -39.16
CA PHE A 82 14.78 17.33 -40.62
C PHE A 82 15.11 18.58 -41.47
N PRO A 83 16.28 19.22 -41.29
CA PRO A 83 16.59 20.53 -41.88
C PRO A 83 16.69 20.48 -43.41
N ASN A 84 17.20 19.38 -43.99
CA ASN A 84 17.23 19.14 -45.45
C ASN A 84 15.84 19.28 -46.10
N ASN A 85 14.81 18.65 -45.51
CA ASN A 85 13.47 18.67 -46.07
C ASN A 85 12.78 20.01 -45.79
N LYS A 86 12.99 20.59 -44.61
CA LYS A 86 12.43 21.92 -44.27
C LYS A 86 12.99 23.04 -45.14
N SER A 87 14.27 23.01 -45.47
CA SER A 87 14.88 24.02 -46.36
C SER A 87 14.25 23.98 -47.75
N LYS A 88 14.07 22.76 -48.30
CA LYS A 88 13.35 22.53 -49.56
C LYS A 88 11.88 22.98 -49.50
N HIS A 89 11.20 22.71 -48.38
CA HIS A 89 9.82 23.17 -48.19
C HIS A 89 9.71 24.69 -48.06
N LEU A 90 10.62 25.36 -47.35
CA LEU A 90 10.59 26.81 -47.17
C LEU A 90 10.84 27.56 -48.49
N VAL A 91 11.89 27.20 -49.25
CA VAL A 91 12.15 27.79 -50.57
C VAL A 91 11.02 27.47 -51.55
N GLY A 92 10.48 26.25 -51.54
CA GLY A 92 9.34 25.87 -52.38
C GLY A 92 8.03 26.60 -52.02
N MET A 93 7.79 26.83 -50.73
CA MET A 93 6.66 27.61 -50.21
C MET A 93 6.78 29.08 -50.62
N ALA A 94 7.94 29.69 -50.42
CA ALA A 94 8.21 31.07 -50.83
C ALA A 94 8.00 31.26 -52.34
N LYS A 95 8.59 30.39 -53.17
CA LYS A 95 8.37 30.40 -54.64
C LYS A 95 6.89 30.25 -55.02
N MET A 96 6.14 29.42 -54.30
CA MET A 96 4.70 29.27 -54.56
C MET A 96 3.89 30.50 -54.13
N LEU A 97 4.20 31.13 -53.00
CA LEU A 97 3.57 32.39 -52.58
C LEU A 97 3.81 33.48 -53.62
N VAL A 98 5.06 33.68 -54.07
CA VAL A 98 5.40 34.70 -55.07
C VAL A 98 4.70 34.42 -56.41
N HIS A 99 4.82 33.21 -56.97
CA HIS A 99 4.28 32.92 -58.31
C HIS A 99 2.75 32.77 -58.37
N LYS A 100 2.09 32.24 -57.33
CA LYS A 100 0.64 31.95 -57.36
C LYS A 100 -0.20 32.93 -56.55
N TYR A 101 0.36 33.53 -55.50
CA TYR A 101 -0.36 34.33 -54.52
C TYR A 101 0.22 35.75 -54.36
N GLN A 102 1.10 36.20 -55.26
CA GLN A 102 1.73 37.53 -55.27
C GLN A 102 2.44 37.90 -53.95
N GLY A 103 2.89 36.91 -53.18
CA GLY A 103 3.51 37.07 -51.86
C GLY A 103 2.52 37.04 -50.68
N GLU A 104 1.20 37.11 -50.91
CA GLU A 104 0.19 37.02 -49.87
C GLU A 104 -0.09 35.58 -49.42
N ILE A 105 -0.58 35.42 -48.19
CA ILE A 105 -0.85 34.10 -47.59
C ILE A 105 -2.33 33.75 -47.71
N PRO A 106 -2.70 32.61 -48.32
CA PRO A 106 -4.10 32.27 -48.54
C PRO A 106 -4.96 32.16 -47.28
N ALA A 107 -6.20 32.66 -47.35
CA ALA A 107 -7.14 32.67 -46.23
C ALA A 107 -7.95 31.37 -46.04
N THR A 108 -7.86 30.41 -46.96
CA THR A 108 -8.60 29.13 -46.91
C THR A 108 -7.68 27.96 -46.57
N VAL A 109 -8.19 26.99 -45.81
CA VAL A 109 -7.46 25.77 -45.43
C VAL A 109 -7.06 24.95 -46.67
N GLU A 110 -7.88 24.99 -47.72
CA GLU A 110 -7.67 24.31 -48.99
C GLU A 110 -6.46 24.87 -49.74
N ALA A 111 -6.39 26.19 -49.91
CA ALA A 111 -5.27 26.84 -50.59
C ALA A 111 -3.98 26.79 -49.75
N LEU A 112 -4.06 26.95 -48.42
CA LEU A 112 -2.92 26.77 -47.52
C LEU A 112 -2.29 25.38 -47.66
N ARG A 113 -3.08 24.33 -47.90
CA ARG A 113 -2.60 22.94 -48.05
C ARG A 113 -1.86 22.65 -49.36
N GLU A 114 -1.86 23.56 -50.32
CA GLU A 114 -1.04 23.44 -51.53
C GLU A 114 0.43 23.81 -51.26
N LEU A 115 0.67 24.69 -50.28
CA LEU A 115 2.01 25.21 -49.97
C LEU A 115 2.94 24.09 -49.46
N PRO A 116 4.14 23.91 -50.04
CA PRO A 116 5.13 22.94 -49.58
C PRO A 116 5.39 22.98 -48.07
N GLY A 117 5.22 21.83 -47.42
CA GLY A 117 5.35 21.68 -45.97
C GLY A 117 4.07 21.95 -45.14
N VAL A 118 3.02 22.52 -45.73
CA VAL A 118 1.78 22.87 -45.01
C VAL A 118 0.76 21.72 -45.05
N GLY A 119 0.95 20.75 -44.15
CA GLY A 119 -0.03 19.67 -43.95
C GLY A 119 -1.37 20.17 -43.37
N ARG A 120 -2.43 19.33 -43.41
CA ARG A 120 -3.77 19.70 -42.92
C ARG A 120 -3.80 20.25 -41.47
N LYS A 121 -2.96 19.73 -40.57
CA LYS A 121 -2.84 20.31 -39.21
C LYS A 121 -2.25 21.73 -39.25
N THR A 122 -1.19 21.92 -40.02
CA THR A 122 -0.49 23.21 -40.21
C THR A 122 -1.46 24.27 -40.75
N ALA A 123 -2.21 23.94 -41.82
CA ALA A 123 -3.21 24.83 -42.41
C ALA A 123 -4.30 25.23 -41.40
N ASN A 124 -4.86 24.29 -40.63
CA ASN A 124 -5.85 24.60 -39.60
C ASN A 124 -5.31 25.52 -38.49
N VAL A 125 -4.05 25.35 -38.07
CA VAL A 125 -3.42 26.25 -37.07
C VAL A 125 -3.27 27.65 -37.63
N ILE A 126 -2.79 27.78 -38.87
CA ILE A 126 -2.63 29.07 -39.56
C ILE A 126 -4.00 29.76 -39.74
N ALA A 127 -5.02 29.04 -40.21
CA ALA A 127 -6.37 29.56 -40.39
C ALA A 127 -7.04 30.00 -39.07
N SER A 128 -6.79 29.27 -37.97
CA SER A 128 -7.32 29.61 -36.65
C SER A 128 -6.59 30.79 -35.99
N VAL A 129 -5.27 30.93 -36.18
CA VAL A 129 -4.48 32.01 -35.56
C VAL A 129 -4.52 33.32 -36.36
N ILE A 130 -4.46 33.27 -37.70
CA ILE A 130 -4.43 34.49 -38.55
C ILE A 130 -5.84 35.01 -38.82
N PHE A 131 -6.77 34.12 -39.21
CA PHE A 131 -8.10 34.50 -39.69
C PHE A 131 -9.22 34.24 -38.65
N ASN A 132 -8.84 33.91 -37.40
CA ASN A 132 -9.72 33.64 -36.26
C ASN A 132 -10.87 32.65 -36.56
N GLN A 133 -10.68 31.74 -37.51
CA GLN A 133 -11.74 30.82 -37.93
C GLN A 133 -12.08 29.84 -36.79
N PRO A 134 -13.38 29.54 -36.55
CA PRO A 134 -13.83 28.75 -35.40
C PRO A 134 -13.63 27.24 -35.59
N THR A 135 -12.42 26.82 -35.99
CA THR A 135 -12.06 25.43 -36.24
C THR A 135 -11.36 24.82 -35.02
N MET A 136 -12.01 23.85 -34.35
CA MET A 136 -11.41 23.11 -33.22
C MET A 136 -10.42 22.06 -33.73
N ALA A 137 -9.19 22.49 -34.04
CA ALA A 137 -8.16 21.58 -34.53
C ALA A 137 -7.76 20.55 -33.45
N VAL A 138 -8.11 19.28 -33.64
CA VAL A 138 -7.79 18.21 -32.68
C VAL A 138 -6.44 17.59 -33.00
N ASP A 139 -5.47 17.80 -32.10
CA ASP A 139 -4.13 17.22 -32.18
C ASP A 139 -3.85 16.21 -31.04
N THR A 140 -2.62 15.70 -30.93
CA THR A 140 -2.24 14.71 -29.90
C THR A 140 -2.34 15.23 -28.46
N HIS A 141 -2.33 16.55 -28.23
CA HIS A 141 -2.59 17.17 -26.93
C HIS A 141 -4.10 17.28 -26.73
N VAL A 142 -4.82 17.93 -27.64
CA VAL A 142 -6.29 18.12 -27.54
C VAL A 142 -7.01 16.76 -27.41
N PHE A 143 -6.68 15.78 -28.25
CA PHE A 143 -7.26 14.43 -28.23
C PHE A 143 -7.04 13.72 -26.88
N ARG A 144 -5.83 13.83 -26.32
CA ARG A 144 -5.46 13.25 -25.02
C ARG A 144 -6.19 13.95 -23.88
N VAL A 145 -6.13 15.29 -23.84
CA VAL A 145 -6.66 16.12 -22.75
C VAL A 145 -8.18 16.04 -22.71
N SER A 146 -8.87 16.22 -23.84
CA SER A 146 -10.33 16.17 -23.89
C SER A 146 -10.89 14.82 -23.48
N LYS A 147 -10.18 13.71 -23.81
CA LYS A 147 -10.51 12.39 -23.27
C LYS A 147 -10.23 12.29 -21.77
N ARG A 148 -9.07 12.73 -21.29
CA ARG A 148 -8.70 12.65 -19.87
C ARG A 148 -9.60 13.51 -18.97
N LEU A 149 -9.93 14.74 -19.36
CA LEU A 149 -10.87 15.59 -18.62
C LEU A 149 -12.30 15.01 -18.62
N GLY A 150 -12.66 14.23 -19.65
CA GLY A 150 -13.98 13.62 -19.79
C GLY A 150 -14.96 14.42 -20.66
N LEU A 151 -14.47 15.45 -21.36
CA LEU A 151 -15.23 16.31 -22.26
C LEU A 151 -15.83 15.52 -23.44
N VAL A 152 -15.09 14.55 -23.97
CA VAL A 152 -15.53 13.69 -25.09
C VAL A 152 -15.66 12.22 -24.69
N ASN A 153 -16.34 11.43 -25.53
CA ASN A 153 -16.50 9.99 -25.28
C ASN A 153 -15.16 9.26 -25.39
N GLN A 154 -14.93 8.26 -24.53
CA GLN A 154 -13.69 7.46 -24.54
C GLN A 154 -13.60 6.59 -25.79
N SER A 155 -14.75 6.14 -26.31
CA SER A 155 -14.85 5.36 -27.55
C SER A 155 -14.50 6.13 -28.82
N ALA A 156 -14.40 7.48 -28.79
CA ALA A 156 -14.09 8.27 -29.97
C ALA A 156 -12.71 7.89 -30.54
N LYS A 157 -12.64 7.32 -31.74
CA LYS A 157 -11.39 6.82 -32.34
C LYS A 157 -10.70 7.86 -33.21
N THR A 158 -11.45 8.74 -33.87
CA THR A 158 -10.90 9.73 -34.81
C THR A 158 -10.82 11.14 -34.23
N PRO A 159 -9.92 12.02 -34.73
CA PRO A 159 -9.91 13.44 -34.38
C PRO A 159 -11.24 14.15 -34.65
N LEU A 160 -11.93 13.78 -35.73
CA LEU A 160 -13.24 14.35 -36.14
C LEU A 160 -14.37 14.05 -35.14
N GLU A 161 -14.36 12.88 -34.51
CA GLU A 161 -15.31 12.55 -33.43
C GLU A 161 -15.06 13.37 -32.16
N VAL A 162 -13.78 13.65 -31.86
CA VAL A 162 -13.39 14.52 -30.74
C VAL A 162 -13.72 15.98 -31.03
N GLU A 163 -13.49 16.43 -32.27
CA GLU A 163 -13.84 17.78 -32.77
C GLU A 163 -15.34 18.03 -32.62
N LYS A 164 -16.18 17.19 -33.22
CA LYS A 164 -17.65 17.24 -33.07
C LYS A 164 -18.10 17.13 -31.61
N GLY A 165 -17.40 16.34 -30.80
CA GLY A 165 -17.67 16.20 -29.37
C GLY A 165 -17.34 17.44 -28.53
N LEU A 166 -16.39 18.28 -28.97
CA LEU A 166 -16.01 19.53 -28.31
C LEU A 166 -16.87 20.71 -28.78
N VAL A 167 -17.02 20.87 -30.10
CA VAL A 167 -17.79 21.97 -30.72
C VAL A 167 -19.26 21.96 -30.29
N ARG A 168 -19.82 20.80 -29.95
CA ARG A 168 -21.18 20.67 -29.39
C ARG A 168 -21.41 21.40 -28.06
N TYR A 169 -20.36 21.66 -27.27
CA TYR A 169 -20.46 22.19 -25.90
C TYR A 169 -19.59 23.43 -25.64
N ILE A 170 -18.81 23.89 -26.62
CA ILE A 170 -17.99 25.11 -26.52
C ILE A 170 -18.64 26.20 -27.39
N PRO A 171 -19.01 27.36 -26.84
CA PRO A 171 -19.54 28.48 -27.62
C PRO A 171 -18.58 28.87 -28.76
N GLN A 172 -19.11 29.19 -29.95
CA GLN A 172 -18.30 29.44 -31.15
C GLN A 172 -17.22 30.51 -30.93
N THR A 173 -17.55 31.58 -30.21
CA THR A 173 -16.63 32.68 -29.81
C THR A 173 -15.46 32.23 -28.94
N LEU A 174 -15.56 31.08 -28.27
CA LEU A 174 -14.51 30.52 -27.42
C LEU A 174 -13.74 29.36 -28.08
N ILE A 175 -14.12 28.89 -29.28
CA ILE A 175 -13.47 27.76 -29.94
C ILE A 175 -11.95 27.99 -30.17
N PRO A 176 -11.50 29.14 -30.72
CA PRO A 176 -10.07 29.40 -30.92
C PRO A 176 -9.29 29.45 -29.60
N LYS A 177 -9.87 30.05 -28.54
CA LYS A 177 -9.24 30.13 -27.22
C LYS A 177 -9.16 28.77 -26.53
N ALA A 178 -10.25 28.00 -26.58
CA ALA A 178 -10.32 26.66 -25.99
C ALA A 178 -9.38 25.65 -26.66
N HIS A 179 -9.12 25.79 -27.97
CA HIS A 179 -8.07 25.02 -28.66
C HIS A 179 -6.70 25.23 -27.99
N HIS A 180 -6.29 26.49 -27.81
CA HIS A 180 -5.02 26.84 -27.17
C HIS A 180 -4.98 26.41 -25.69
N TRP A 181 -6.06 26.63 -24.92
CA TRP A 181 -6.16 26.17 -23.52
C TRP A 181 -5.90 24.66 -23.38
N LEU A 182 -6.50 23.84 -24.24
CA LEU A 182 -6.35 22.38 -24.21
C LEU A 182 -4.95 21.92 -24.65
N ILE A 183 -4.31 22.62 -25.60
CA ILE A 183 -2.90 22.37 -25.98
C ILE A 183 -1.96 22.69 -24.82
N LEU A 184 -2.01 23.92 -24.30
CA LEU A 184 -1.10 24.40 -23.25
C LEU A 184 -1.25 23.59 -21.97
N HIS A 185 -2.49 23.33 -21.52
CA HIS A 185 -2.75 22.45 -20.39
C HIS A 185 -2.23 21.02 -20.65
N GLY A 186 -2.37 20.50 -21.87
CA GLY A 186 -1.82 19.21 -22.27
C GLY A 186 -0.29 19.16 -22.33
N ARG A 187 0.36 20.28 -22.66
CA ARG A 187 1.81 20.44 -22.79
C ARG A 187 2.50 20.54 -21.43
N TYR A 188 1.93 21.29 -20.49
CA TYR A 188 2.59 21.59 -19.22
C TYR A 188 2.07 20.79 -18.02
N ILE A 189 0.75 20.52 -17.96
CA ILE A 189 0.14 19.86 -16.79
C ILE A 189 -0.25 18.41 -17.10
N CYS A 190 -1.11 18.20 -18.10
CA CYS A 190 -1.64 16.88 -18.47
C CYS A 190 -0.72 16.13 -19.45
N VAL A 191 0.57 16.07 -19.13
CA VAL A 191 1.62 15.45 -19.95
C VAL A 191 1.38 13.95 -20.18
N ALA A 192 1.97 13.40 -21.25
CA ALA A 192 1.60 12.08 -21.75
C ALA A 192 1.83 10.93 -20.76
N ARG A 193 3.01 10.87 -20.11
CA ARG A 193 3.38 9.79 -19.17
C ARG A 193 2.85 10.02 -17.75
N LYS A 194 3.52 10.84 -16.94
CA LYS A 194 3.18 11.17 -15.55
C LYS A 194 2.56 12.58 -15.47
N PRO A 195 1.23 12.76 -15.69
CA PRO A 195 0.60 14.08 -15.60
C PRO A 195 0.76 14.69 -14.20
N LYS A 196 0.99 16.00 -14.14
CA LYS A 196 1.12 16.80 -12.90
C LYS A 196 -0.24 16.99 -12.22
N CYS A 197 -0.83 15.88 -11.77
CA CYS A 197 -2.18 15.85 -11.20
C CYS A 197 -2.29 16.61 -9.87
N THR A 198 -1.23 16.67 -9.06
CA THR A 198 -1.17 17.41 -7.79
C THR A 198 -1.16 18.92 -8.00
N GLU A 199 -0.46 19.40 -9.03
CA GLU A 199 -0.36 20.83 -9.40
C GLU A 199 -1.53 21.30 -10.30
N CYS A 200 -2.50 20.43 -10.60
CA CYS A 200 -3.50 20.70 -11.62
C CYS A 200 -4.71 21.48 -11.06
N PRO A 201 -4.99 22.71 -11.53
CA PRO A 201 -6.04 23.55 -10.96
C PRO A 201 -7.47 23.14 -11.36
N ILE A 202 -7.62 22.25 -12.35
CA ILE A 202 -8.93 21.76 -12.85
C ILE A 202 -9.20 20.29 -12.46
N THR A 203 -8.51 19.79 -11.43
CA THR A 203 -8.70 18.42 -10.88
C THR A 203 -10.14 18.12 -10.49
N ALA A 204 -10.84 19.09 -9.87
CA ALA A 204 -12.24 18.99 -9.50
C ALA A 204 -13.18 18.60 -10.67
N PHE A 205 -12.81 18.97 -11.90
CA PHE A 205 -13.60 18.69 -13.12
C PHE A 205 -13.05 17.49 -13.93
N CYS A 206 -11.88 16.95 -13.58
CA CYS A 206 -11.10 16.03 -14.41
C CYS A 206 -11.45 14.55 -14.19
N ARG A 207 -12.03 13.88 -15.20
CA ARG A 207 -12.40 12.45 -15.12
C ARG A 207 -11.20 11.50 -14.91
N TYR A 208 -10.03 11.83 -15.45
CA TYR A 208 -8.80 11.06 -15.25
C TYR A 208 -8.29 11.17 -13.82
N PHE A 209 -8.40 12.36 -13.19
CA PHE A 209 -8.09 12.54 -11.78
C PHE A 209 -9.10 11.77 -10.91
N GLU A 210 -10.38 11.93 -11.19
CA GLU A 210 -11.50 11.23 -10.55
C GLU A 210 -11.40 9.69 -10.64
N LYS A 211 -10.80 9.13 -11.70
CA LYS A 211 -10.59 7.68 -11.85
C LYS A 211 -9.25 7.19 -11.28
N ASN A 212 -8.16 7.92 -11.50
CA ASN A 212 -6.80 7.38 -11.34
C ASN A 212 -5.99 8.05 -10.21
N MET A 213 -6.46 9.16 -9.64
CA MET A 213 -5.84 9.83 -8.47
C MET A 213 -6.78 9.79 -7.26
N ARG A 214 -8.10 9.81 -7.49
CA ARG A 214 -9.13 9.33 -6.55
C ARG A 214 -9.20 7.78 -6.47
N GLY A 215 -8.11 7.09 -6.85
CA GLY A 215 -7.89 5.70 -6.51
C GLY A 215 -7.76 5.46 -5.00
N PHE A 216 -7.60 6.53 -4.21
CA PHE A 216 -7.62 6.53 -2.74
C PHE A 216 -8.84 7.28 -2.18
N SER A 217 -10.02 6.94 -2.72
CA SER A 217 -11.17 6.74 -1.84
C SER A 217 -11.06 5.34 -1.21
N LEU A 218 -11.89 5.09 -0.20
CA LEU A 218 -12.24 3.80 0.39
C LEU A 218 -11.33 3.27 1.54
N ILE A 219 -11.70 2.56 2.64
CA ILE A 219 -12.78 2.56 3.69
C ILE A 219 -12.40 1.58 4.87
N MET A 220 -11.73 2.00 5.97
CA MET A 220 -11.76 1.26 7.27
C MET A 220 -11.97 2.14 8.52
N CYS A 221 -11.32 1.88 9.67
CA CYS A 221 -11.41 2.74 10.87
C CYS A 221 -10.02 3.28 11.31
N GLY A 222 -9.99 4.54 11.76
CA GLY A 222 -8.79 5.25 12.20
C GLY A 222 -9.08 6.21 13.35
N ILE A 223 -8.29 6.13 14.43
CA ILE A 223 -8.46 6.93 15.65
C ILE A 223 -7.29 7.90 15.85
N HIS A 224 -7.58 9.08 16.39
CA HIS A 224 -6.62 10.18 16.54
C HIS A 224 -6.83 10.97 17.83
N LEU A 225 -5.75 11.29 18.53
CA LEU A 225 -5.76 12.21 19.68
C LEU A 225 -4.58 13.19 19.58
N ILE A 226 -4.80 14.45 19.94
CA ILE A 226 -3.74 15.39 20.35
C ILE A 226 -4.08 15.93 21.73
N LEU A 227 -3.17 15.79 22.69
CA LEU A 227 -3.09 16.63 23.88
C LEU A 227 -2.10 17.77 23.59
N ASP A 228 -2.57 19.02 23.57
CA ASP A 228 -1.68 20.18 23.69
C ASP A 228 -1.58 20.56 25.16
N LYS A 229 -0.38 20.35 25.73
CA LYS A 229 -0.03 20.62 27.12
C LYS A 229 -0.01 22.12 27.45
N LYS A 230 -0.15 23.00 26.46
CA LYS A 230 -0.21 24.47 26.63
C LYS A 230 -1.59 25.08 26.33
N GLY A 231 -2.50 24.34 25.69
CA GLY A 231 -3.88 24.79 25.40
C GLY A 231 -4.00 25.99 24.46
N VAL A 232 -3.13 26.10 23.46
CA VAL A 232 -3.07 27.20 22.48
C VAL A 232 -3.07 26.71 21.03
N LEU A 233 -3.46 25.45 20.79
CA LEU A 233 -3.54 24.84 19.47
C LEU A 233 -4.91 25.13 18.83
N ASP A 234 -4.98 25.06 17.50
CA ASP A 234 -6.22 25.06 16.75
C ASP A 234 -6.60 23.64 16.28
N GLU A 235 -7.74 23.50 15.59
CA GLU A 235 -8.20 22.19 15.10
C GLU A 235 -7.51 21.75 13.79
N GLN A 236 -6.72 22.61 13.14
CA GLN A 236 -6.11 22.28 11.85
C GLN A 236 -5.18 21.04 11.89
N PRO A 237 -4.33 20.84 12.92
CA PRO A 237 -3.60 19.59 13.11
C PRO A 237 -4.49 18.34 13.10
N ILE A 238 -5.53 18.26 13.95
CA ILE A 238 -6.38 17.06 14.04
C ILE A 238 -7.17 16.82 12.74
N GLN A 239 -7.61 17.89 12.07
CA GLN A 239 -8.25 17.82 10.76
C GLN A 239 -7.31 17.28 9.67
N ARG A 240 -6.02 17.63 9.69
CA ARG A 240 -5.01 17.02 8.82
C ARG A 240 -4.74 15.56 9.16
N MET A 241 -4.66 15.18 10.45
CA MET A 241 -4.46 13.79 10.85
C MET A 241 -5.56 12.87 10.31
N VAL A 242 -6.83 13.28 10.47
CA VAL A 242 -8.02 12.57 9.97
C VAL A 242 -8.07 12.58 8.43
N THR A 243 -7.60 13.65 7.78
CA THR A 243 -7.54 13.67 6.31
C THR A 243 -6.48 12.70 5.75
N ALA A 244 -5.34 12.55 6.43
CA ALA A 244 -4.23 11.69 5.98
C ALA A 244 -4.50 10.18 6.13
N THR A 245 -5.42 9.79 7.01
CA THR A 245 -5.81 8.39 7.24
C THR A 245 -7.21 8.07 6.70
N HIS A 246 -7.72 8.86 5.75
CA HIS A 246 -9.08 8.75 5.22
C HIS A 246 -9.38 7.42 4.49
N HIS A 247 -8.35 6.72 3.98
CA HIS A 247 -8.49 5.32 3.52
C HIS A 247 -8.91 4.38 4.67
N ARG A 248 -8.50 4.70 5.90
CA ARG A 248 -9.04 4.14 7.14
C ARG A 248 -10.35 4.81 7.62
N GLY A 249 -11.20 5.36 6.75
CA GLY A 249 -12.61 5.62 7.10
C GLY A 249 -13.28 6.88 6.55
N PRO A 250 -13.89 6.79 5.36
CA PRO A 250 -14.68 7.81 4.71
C PRO A 250 -16.20 7.64 4.87
N ASP A 251 -16.73 6.57 5.48
CA ASP A 251 -18.19 6.41 5.66
C ASP A 251 -18.74 7.45 6.66
N HIS A 252 -17.91 7.86 7.62
CA HIS A 252 -18.13 9.02 8.48
C HIS A 252 -16.78 9.57 8.95
N ARG A 253 -16.70 10.88 9.21
CA ARG A 253 -15.55 11.55 9.85
C ARG A 253 -16.05 12.42 10.98
N GLY A 254 -15.46 12.30 12.16
CA GLY A 254 -15.88 13.04 13.34
C GLY A 254 -14.73 13.73 14.06
N PHE A 255 -15.07 14.83 14.73
CA PHE A 255 -14.16 15.63 15.55
C PHE A 255 -14.84 16.00 16.88
N TYR A 256 -14.05 16.12 17.93
CA TYR A 256 -14.48 16.69 19.20
C TYR A 256 -13.28 17.34 19.90
N THR A 257 -13.50 18.51 20.50
CA THR A 257 -12.46 19.27 21.20
C THR A 257 -12.90 19.52 22.63
N TYR A 258 -12.10 19.06 23.59
CA TYR A 258 -12.29 19.34 25.01
C TYR A 258 -11.29 20.40 25.47
N GLN A 259 -11.79 21.53 25.96
CA GLN A 259 -10.99 22.66 26.42
C GLN A 259 -10.89 22.66 27.94
N HIS A 260 -9.68 22.88 28.47
CA HIS A 260 -9.41 23.04 29.90
C HIS A 260 -8.52 24.28 30.10
N PRO A 261 -8.62 25.05 31.20
CA PRO A 261 -7.77 26.24 31.46
C PRO A 261 -6.25 25.99 31.58
N ARG A 262 -5.77 24.78 31.29
CA ARG A 262 -4.34 24.38 31.31
C ARG A 262 -3.90 23.61 30.06
N TYR A 263 -4.83 23.08 29.27
CA TYR A 263 -4.55 22.15 28.15
C TYR A 263 -5.76 21.98 27.24
N GLN A 264 -5.56 21.39 26.06
CA GLN A 264 -6.65 21.02 25.14
C GLN A 264 -6.49 19.57 24.67
N LEU A 265 -7.61 18.87 24.51
CA LEU A 265 -7.67 17.52 23.94
C LEU A 265 -8.50 17.53 22.65
N PHE A 266 -7.88 17.16 21.54
CA PHE A 266 -8.50 17.09 20.22
C PHE A 266 -8.66 15.62 19.80
N PHE A 267 -9.90 15.19 19.62
CA PHE A 267 -10.29 13.82 19.26
C PHE A 267 -10.72 13.79 17.79
N GLY A 268 -10.17 12.86 17.01
CA GLY A 268 -10.49 12.69 15.59
C GLY A 268 -10.79 11.24 15.24
N HIS A 269 -11.76 11.02 14.35
CA HIS A 269 -12.19 9.70 13.91
C HIS A 269 -12.48 9.63 12.41
N ASN A 270 -12.05 8.52 11.80
CA ASN A 270 -12.45 8.04 10.48
C ASN A 270 -13.16 6.70 10.66
N ARG A 271 -14.37 6.52 10.09
CA ARG A 271 -15.21 5.33 10.27
C ARG A 271 -15.43 4.53 8.97
N LEU A 272 -15.49 3.22 9.14
CA LEU A 272 -16.12 2.23 8.27
C LEU A 272 -17.30 1.64 9.03
N LYS A 273 -18.40 1.45 8.33
CA LYS A 273 -19.60 0.82 8.90
C LYS A 273 -19.56 -0.68 8.60
N ILE A 274 -19.09 -1.48 9.58
CA ILE A 274 -19.08 -2.95 9.57
C ILE A 274 -20.23 -3.54 10.38
N LEU A 275 -20.48 -2.95 11.54
CA LEU A 275 -21.51 -3.32 12.51
C LEU A 275 -22.17 -2.02 13.00
N ASP A 276 -23.48 -2.05 13.16
CA ASP A 276 -24.36 -0.89 13.32
C ASP A 276 -24.12 0.20 12.28
N LEU A 277 -24.77 0.06 11.12
CA LEU A 277 -24.66 1.02 10.02
C LEU A 277 -25.33 2.38 10.31
N SER A 278 -25.96 2.57 11.48
CA SER A 278 -26.60 3.83 11.86
C SER A 278 -25.59 4.96 12.12
N GLU A 279 -26.11 6.14 12.44
CA GLU A 279 -25.31 7.27 12.92
C GLU A 279 -25.10 7.28 14.44
N GLN A 280 -25.79 6.40 15.20
CA GLN A 280 -25.69 6.37 16.66
C GLN A 280 -24.33 5.87 17.15
N ALA A 281 -23.72 4.93 16.41
CA ALA A 281 -22.33 4.52 16.61
C ALA A 281 -21.31 5.32 15.78
N ASN A 282 -21.66 6.49 15.24
CA ASN A 282 -20.65 7.42 14.74
C ASN A 282 -19.77 7.92 15.88
N GLN A 283 -18.49 8.15 15.59
CA GLN A 283 -17.49 8.51 16.58
C GLN A 283 -16.82 9.86 16.21
N PRO A 284 -16.26 10.64 17.17
CA PRO A 284 -16.09 10.35 18.60
C PRO A 284 -17.43 10.14 19.34
N LEU A 285 -17.62 8.96 19.93
CA LEU A 285 -18.87 8.59 20.59
C LEU A 285 -18.89 9.22 21.98
N ARG A 286 -19.97 9.94 22.31
CA ARG A 286 -20.08 10.76 23.52
C ARG A 286 -21.32 10.37 24.32
N GLN A 287 -21.17 10.27 25.64
CA GLN A 287 -22.27 10.01 26.59
C GLN A 287 -22.17 10.94 27.81
N ALA A 288 -23.27 11.02 28.56
CA ALA A 288 -23.41 11.80 29.81
C ALA A 288 -22.87 13.24 29.66
N GLU A 289 -23.54 14.04 28.83
CA GLU A 289 -23.22 15.47 28.61
C GLU A 289 -21.77 15.72 28.16
N ASN A 290 -21.21 14.78 27.38
CA ASN A 290 -19.82 14.75 26.91
C ASN A 290 -18.77 14.49 28.00
N ARG A 291 -19.16 14.05 29.21
CA ARG A 291 -18.22 13.56 30.22
C ARG A 291 -17.35 12.43 29.67
N PHE A 292 -17.98 11.49 28.96
CA PHE A 292 -17.30 10.32 28.42
C PHE A 292 -17.15 10.43 26.90
N VAL A 293 -15.97 10.10 26.39
CA VAL A 293 -15.67 10.06 24.95
C VAL A 293 -14.95 8.76 24.60
N LEU A 294 -15.36 8.08 23.53
CA LEU A 294 -14.72 6.90 22.97
C LEU A 294 -14.31 7.12 21.50
N LEU A 295 -13.05 6.79 21.20
CA LEU A 295 -12.54 6.54 19.85
C LEU A 295 -12.15 5.08 19.75
N TYR A 296 -12.56 4.41 18.68
CA TYR A 296 -12.42 2.97 18.54
C TYR A 296 -12.21 2.55 17.07
N ASN A 297 -11.24 1.67 16.86
CA ASN A 297 -10.93 0.98 15.60
C ASN A 297 -10.75 -0.51 15.92
N GLY A 298 -11.72 -1.35 15.54
CA GLY A 298 -11.71 -2.76 15.87
C GLY A 298 -13.04 -3.47 15.65
N GLU A 299 -13.11 -4.72 16.12
CA GLU A 299 -14.34 -5.45 16.40
C GLU A 299 -14.21 -6.16 17.77
N ILE A 300 -15.19 -6.01 18.68
CA ILE A 300 -15.28 -6.75 19.95
C ILE A 300 -16.22 -7.94 19.77
N TYR A 301 -15.69 -9.06 19.30
CA TYR A 301 -16.44 -10.26 18.96
C TYR A 301 -17.36 -10.81 20.08
N ASN A 302 -17.06 -10.53 21.36
CA ASN A 302 -17.86 -10.93 22.51
C ASN A 302 -18.75 -9.83 23.13
N TYR A 303 -19.01 -8.72 22.42
CA TYR A 303 -19.79 -7.57 22.91
C TYR A 303 -21.11 -7.95 23.61
N LEU A 304 -21.91 -8.83 23.00
CA LEU A 304 -23.17 -9.35 23.56
C LEU A 304 -23.05 -10.05 24.93
N SER A 305 -21.84 -10.40 25.39
CA SER A 305 -21.59 -10.97 26.73
C SER A 305 -21.05 -9.96 27.77
N LEU A 306 -20.68 -8.75 27.31
CA LEU A 306 -20.26 -7.66 28.20
C LEU A 306 -21.47 -6.99 28.86
N GLU A 307 -22.60 -6.96 28.15
CA GLU A 307 -23.86 -6.37 28.59
C GLU A 307 -24.65 -7.32 29.51
N LYS A 308 -24.06 -7.62 30.68
CA LYS A 308 -24.79 -8.24 31.79
C LYS A 308 -25.82 -7.24 32.33
N ALA A 309 -27.08 -7.40 31.93
CA ALA A 309 -28.20 -6.58 32.43
C ALA A 309 -28.26 -6.60 33.97
N PRO A 310 -28.59 -5.45 34.59
CA PRO A 310 -30.01 -5.22 34.87
C PRO A 310 -30.50 -3.82 34.45
N SER A 311 -30.95 -3.71 33.20
CA SER A 311 -31.96 -2.72 32.78
C SER A 311 -32.86 -3.38 31.75
N GLN A 312 -34.08 -2.87 31.51
CA GLN A 312 -35.11 -3.55 30.72
C GLN A 312 -34.90 -3.51 29.19
N ASN A 313 -33.73 -3.06 28.73
CA ASN A 313 -33.43 -2.89 27.31
C ASN A 313 -32.79 -4.15 26.72
N ALA A 314 -33.07 -4.42 25.44
CA ALA A 314 -32.39 -5.46 24.68
C ALA A 314 -30.88 -5.13 24.52
N PRO A 315 -30.01 -6.14 24.33
CA PRO A 315 -28.60 -5.91 24.05
C PRO A 315 -28.39 -4.99 22.85
N SER A 316 -27.35 -4.15 22.92
CA SER A 316 -26.98 -3.28 21.83
C SER A 316 -26.60 -4.10 20.59
N PRO A 317 -27.06 -3.73 19.38
CA PRO A 317 -26.57 -4.32 18.14
C PRO A 317 -25.11 -3.91 17.85
N SER A 318 -24.64 -2.81 18.47
CA SER A 318 -23.36 -2.17 18.21
C SER A 318 -22.31 -2.53 19.27
N ASP A 319 -21.20 -3.12 18.83
CA ASP A 319 -20.05 -3.42 19.69
C ASP A 319 -19.41 -2.14 20.29
N THR A 320 -19.47 -1.04 19.53
CA THR A 320 -18.97 0.28 19.89
C THR A 320 -19.77 0.85 21.08
N VAL A 321 -21.09 0.70 21.04
CA VAL A 321 -21.97 1.17 22.12
C VAL A 321 -21.90 0.23 23.33
N ALA A 322 -21.83 -1.09 23.11
CA ALA A 322 -21.61 -2.06 24.19
C ALA A 322 -20.28 -1.84 24.92
N LEU A 323 -19.19 -1.55 24.18
CA LEU A 323 -17.89 -1.18 24.74
C LEU A 323 -17.97 0.14 25.54
N MET A 324 -18.65 1.15 25.01
CA MET A 324 -18.89 2.42 25.71
C MET A 324 -19.64 2.21 27.03
N ASN A 325 -20.77 1.51 26.99
CA ASN A 325 -21.61 1.19 28.15
C ASN A 325 -20.82 0.39 29.20
N TRP A 326 -20.04 -0.61 28.76
CA TRP A 326 -19.19 -1.39 29.63
C TRP A 326 -18.11 -0.51 30.30
N LEU A 327 -17.36 0.29 29.54
CA LEU A 327 -16.33 1.19 30.08
C LEU A 327 -16.91 2.19 31.09
N VAL A 328 -18.05 2.81 30.77
CA VAL A 328 -18.77 3.72 31.70
C VAL A 328 -19.16 2.99 32.99
N SER A 329 -19.68 1.75 32.90
CA SER A 329 -20.01 0.95 34.08
C SER A 329 -18.78 0.67 34.95
N GLN A 330 -17.63 0.35 34.35
CA GLN A 330 -16.42 0.02 35.10
C GLN A 330 -15.79 1.28 35.73
N PHE A 331 -15.81 2.43 35.02
CA PHE A 331 -15.35 3.71 35.57
C PHE A 331 -16.19 4.21 36.75
N ALA A 332 -17.47 3.81 36.82
CA ALA A 332 -18.35 4.11 37.95
C ALA A 332 -18.13 3.17 39.16
N HIS A 333 -17.92 1.86 38.94
CA HIS A 333 -17.86 0.87 40.03
C HIS A 333 -16.45 0.49 40.51
N ALA A 334 -15.48 0.44 39.60
CA ALA A 334 -14.12 -0.06 39.88
C ALA A 334 -13.06 1.06 39.90
N GLY A 335 -13.27 2.10 39.08
CA GLY A 335 -12.34 3.23 38.95
C GLY A 335 -11.12 2.93 38.06
N PRO A 336 -10.52 3.96 37.46
CA PRO A 336 -9.63 3.83 36.30
C PRO A 336 -8.38 2.99 36.51
N LYS A 337 -7.76 3.02 37.70
CA LYS A 337 -6.58 2.19 37.98
C LYS A 337 -6.92 0.71 38.08
N LYS A 338 -8.09 0.36 38.65
CA LYS A 338 -8.53 -1.02 38.83
C LYS A 338 -8.93 -1.67 37.50
N ILE A 339 -9.49 -0.89 36.57
CA ILE A 339 -9.89 -1.34 35.23
C ILE A 339 -8.71 -1.88 34.42
N ALA A 340 -7.56 -1.19 34.46
CA ALA A 340 -6.35 -1.68 33.83
C ALA A 340 -5.80 -2.95 34.52
N GLN A 341 -5.99 -3.06 35.84
CA GLN A 341 -5.48 -4.15 36.70
C GLN A 341 -6.37 -5.40 36.76
N THR A 342 -7.64 -5.32 36.34
CA THR A 342 -8.54 -6.48 36.27
C THR A 342 -8.26 -7.33 35.04
N ALA A 343 -8.45 -8.65 35.16
CA ALA A 343 -8.47 -9.59 34.04
C ALA A 343 -9.44 -9.09 32.95
N TRP A 344 -8.86 -8.61 31.86
CA TRP A 344 -9.57 -7.91 30.80
C TRP A 344 -10.60 -8.86 30.15
N PRO A 345 -11.89 -8.49 29.95
CA PRO A 345 -12.89 -9.43 29.43
C PRO A 345 -13.10 -9.36 27.91
N LEU A 346 -12.48 -8.40 27.20
CA LEU A 346 -12.68 -8.25 25.76
C LEU A 346 -11.99 -9.37 24.97
N ASN A 347 -12.74 -9.99 24.05
CA ASN A 347 -12.21 -10.84 22.99
C ASN A 347 -12.57 -10.19 21.65
N GLY A 348 -11.55 -9.78 20.90
CA GLY A 348 -11.66 -8.87 19.77
C GLY A 348 -10.30 -8.46 19.24
N MET A 349 -10.30 -7.77 18.11
CA MET A 349 -9.14 -7.04 17.58
C MET A 349 -9.44 -5.54 17.69
N TYR A 350 -8.61 -4.75 18.35
CA TYR A 350 -8.99 -3.40 18.74
C TYR A 350 -7.81 -2.48 19.05
N ALA A 351 -7.98 -1.21 18.70
CA ALA A 351 -7.33 -0.08 19.32
C ALA A 351 -8.43 0.91 19.75
N PHE A 352 -8.38 1.39 20.99
CA PHE A 352 -9.31 2.41 21.46
C PHE A 352 -8.69 3.40 22.44
N ILE A 353 -9.33 4.57 22.53
CA ILE A 353 -9.00 5.67 23.43
C ILE A 353 -10.31 6.08 24.11
N PHE A 354 -10.35 6.02 25.43
CA PHE A 354 -11.50 6.39 26.25
C PHE A 354 -11.12 7.49 27.23
N TRP A 355 -11.99 8.49 27.40
CA TRP A 355 -11.77 9.70 28.18
C TRP A 355 -12.91 9.89 29.20
N ASP A 356 -12.57 10.09 30.48
CA ASP A 356 -13.51 10.59 31.51
C ASP A 356 -13.08 12.01 31.93
N ALA A 357 -13.78 13.01 31.40
CA ALA A 357 -13.52 14.42 31.66
C ALA A 357 -13.71 14.82 33.15
N ARG A 358 -14.51 14.07 33.92
CA ARG A 358 -14.71 14.34 35.36
C ARG A 358 -13.56 13.81 36.21
N GLN A 359 -12.95 12.69 35.81
CA GLN A 359 -11.79 12.11 36.51
C GLN A 359 -10.44 12.55 35.92
N GLN A 360 -10.47 13.33 34.82
CA GLN A 360 -9.33 13.71 33.98
C GLN A 360 -8.41 12.52 33.65
N ASN A 361 -9.03 11.37 33.33
CA ASN A 361 -8.34 10.11 33.08
C ASN A 361 -8.53 9.62 31.64
N LEU A 362 -7.42 9.24 31.03
CA LEU A 362 -7.32 8.73 29.67
C LEU A 362 -6.93 7.25 29.72
N LEU A 363 -7.80 6.39 29.20
CA LEU A 363 -7.55 4.96 29.01
C LEU A 363 -7.22 4.70 27.55
N ILE A 364 -6.01 4.20 27.29
CA ILE A 364 -5.53 3.81 25.96
C ILE A 364 -5.36 2.29 25.96
N ALA A 365 -5.97 1.59 25.00
CA ALA A 365 -5.90 0.14 24.91
C ALA A 365 -5.65 -0.34 23.48
N ARG A 366 -4.84 -1.38 23.35
CA ARG A 366 -4.62 -2.11 22.11
C ARG A 366 -4.76 -3.61 22.38
N ASP A 367 -5.26 -4.37 21.39
CA ASP A 367 -5.50 -5.80 21.55
C ASP A 367 -4.21 -6.59 21.83
N PRO A 368 -4.32 -7.80 22.43
CA PRO A 368 -3.15 -8.46 22.99
C PRO A 368 -2.05 -8.87 22.02
N LEU A 369 -2.40 -9.02 20.74
CA LEU A 369 -1.45 -9.33 19.66
C LEU A 369 -1.06 -8.08 18.87
N GLY A 370 -1.78 -6.98 19.04
CA GLY A 370 -1.62 -5.74 18.28
C GLY A 370 -2.12 -5.88 16.83
N ILE A 371 -3.18 -6.66 16.61
CA ILE A 371 -3.82 -6.88 15.30
C ILE A 371 -4.22 -5.54 14.70
N LYS A 372 -4.90 -4.67 15.48
CA LYS A 372 -5.17 -3.29 15.08
C LYS A 372 -3.98 -2.40 15.51
N PRO A 373 -3.52 -1.46 14.66
CA PRO A 373 -2.39 -0.61 14.99
C PRO A 373 -2.80 0.62 15.83
N LEU A 374 -1.88 1.04 16.70
CA LEU A 374 -1.91 2.33 17.39
C LEU A 374 -0.47 2.76 17.68
N TYR A 375 -0.16 4.02 17.34
CA TYR A 375 1.14 4.65 17.50
C TYR A 375 1.01 5.92 18.34
N TYR A 376 2.10 6.32 18.99
CA TYR A 376 2.20 7.56 19.74
C TYR A 376 3.47 8.34 19.42
N TYR A 377 3.42 9.64 19.71
CA TYR A 377 4.55 10.55 19.80
C TYR A 377 4.38 11.42 21.06
N GLN A 378 5.49 11.81 21.69
CA GLN A 378 5.47 12.72 22.83
C GLN A 378 6.68 13.67 22.82
N ASP A 379 6.45 14.92 23.23
CA ASP A 379 7.48 15.87 23.66
C ASP A 379 6.99 16.74 24.86
N ASP A 380 7.67 17.85 25.14
CA ASP A 380 7.33 18.82 26.20
C ASP A 380 6.02 19.58 25.97
N ARG A 381 5.45 19.53 24.76
CA ARG A 381 4.25 20.29 24.37
C ARG A 381 3.09 19.39 23.95
N TYR A 382 3.37 18.25 23.34
CA TYR A 382 2.35 17.39 22.73
C TYR A 382 2.43 15.96 23.22
N PHE A 383 1.27 15.31 23.32
CA PHE A 383 1.14 13.85 23.29
C PHE A 383 0.12 13.49 22.22
N ILE A 384 0.53 12.74 21.20
CA ILE A 384 -0.23 12.51 19.97
C ILE A 384 -0.42 11.00 19.78
N LEU A 385 -1.65 10.57 19.48
CA LEU A 385 -1.97 9.19 19.11
C LEU A 385 -2.53 9.11 17.68
N SER A 386 -2.17 8.06 16.94
CA SER A 386 -2.88 7.71 15.70
C SER A 386 -2.80 6.22 15.37
N SER A 387 -3.80 5.68 14.68
CA SER A 387 -3.72 4.33 14.10
C SER A 387 -2.55 4.14 13.12
N GLU A 388 -2.06 5.21 12.49
CA GLU A 388 -0.97 5.16 11.50
C GLU A 388 0.06 6.29 11.72
N PRO A 389 1.37 6.04 11.56
CA PRO A 389 2.41 7.08 11.61
C PRO A 389 2.15 8.29 10.71
N ARG A 390 1.58 8.11 9.50
CA ARG A 390 1.21 9.24 8.61
C ARG A 390 0.21 10.19 9.26
N GLY A 391 -0.67 9.68 10.14
CA GLY A 391 -1.59 10.51 10.91
C GLY A 391 -0.84 11.44 11.87
N ILE A 392 0.19 10.93 12.57
CA ILE A 392 1.04 11.73 13.47
C ILE A 392 1.84 12.76 12.68
N LEU A 393 2.46 12.37 11.57
CA LEU A 393 3.25 13.28 10.71
C LEU A 393 2.37 14.39 10.08
N ALA A 394 1.16 14.04 9.61
CA ALA A 394 0.23 15.00 9.00
C ALA A 394 -0.28 16.08 9.97
N SER A 395 -0.16 15.88 11.29
CA SER A 395 -0.41 16.94 12.27
C SER A 395 0.41 18.21 11.98
N GLY A 396 1.60 18.07 11.38
CA GLY A 396 2.56 19.17 11.19
C GLY A 396 3.28 19.57 12.48
N LEU A 397 3.09 18.83 13.57
CA LEU A 397 3.68 19.10 14.89
C LEU A 397 4.96 18.26 15.13
N VAL A 398 5.19 17.24 14.32
CA VAL A 398 6.27 16.26 14.48
C VAL A 398 7.22 16.33 13.29
N LEU A 399 8.52 16.50 13.55
CA LEU A 399 9.54 16.55 12.52
C LEU A 399 9.81 15.14 11.96
N LYS A 400 9.54 14.94 10.68
CA LYS A 400 9.78 13.68 9.97
C LYS A 400 11.29 13.36 9.91
N LYS A 401 11.71 12.30 10.60
CA LYS A 401 13.09 11.76 10.59
C LYS A 401 13.08 10.24 10.47
N LEU A 402 14.11 9.68 9.85
CA LEU A 402 14.23 8.24 9.58
C LEU A 402 14.84 7.48 10.76
N ASN A 403 14.11 6.47 11.27
CA ASN A 403 14.60 5.58 12.31
C ASN A 403 15.62 4.58 11.74
N ASN A 404 16.91 4.90 11.89
CA ASN A 404 18.03 4.09 11.42
C ASN A 404 18.01 2.64 11.92
N GLN A 405 17.57 2.38 13.16
CA GLN A 405 17.51 1.03 13.71
C GLN A 405 16.48 0.15 12.99
N GLN A 406 15.40 0.75 12.49
CA GLN A 406 14.36 0.04 11.72
C GLN A 406 14.85 -0.36 10.33
N VAL A 407 15.67 0.48 9.68
CA VAL A 407 16.33 0.13 8.42
C VAL A 407 17.30 -1.04 8.62
N ILE A 408 18.08 -1.04 9.70
CA ILE A 408 18.97 -2.16 10.06
C ILE A 408 18.17 -3.44 10.34
N HIS A 409 17.06 -3.37 11.08
CA HIS A 409 16.19 -4.52 11.34
C HIS A 409 15.55 -5.06 10.05
N TYR A 410 15.07 -4.17 9.18
CA TYR A 410 14.52 -4.51 7.87
C TYR A 410 15.55 -5.26 7.00
N LEU A 411 16.80 -4.79 6.95
CA LEU A 411 17.85 -5.44 6.16
C LEU A 411 18.24 -6.85 6.65
N HIS A 412 17.88 -7.21 7.89
CA HIS A 412 18.03 -8.57 8.42
C HIS A 412 16.79 -9.46 8.20
N TYR A 413 15.59 -8.90 8.37
CA TYR A 413 14.34 -9.67 8.52
C TYR A 413 13.31 -9.44 7.40
N GLY A 414 13.40 -8.34 6.64
CA GLY A 414 12.42 -7.94 5.61
C GLY A 414 11.25 -7.12 6.15
N PHE A 415 11.24 -6.81 7.44
CA PHE A 415 10.22 -6.04 8.15
C PHE A 415 10.85 -5.32 9.35
N GLY A 416 10.17 -4.30 9.87
CA GLY A 416 10.64 -3.54 11.03
C GLY A 416 10.43 -4.26 12.37
N HIS A 417 11.05 -3.75 13.44
CA HIS A 417 10.81 -4.21 14.81
C HIS A 417 9.50 -3.65 15.36
N LYS A 418 8.67 -4.49 16.01
CA LYS A 418 7.29 -4.17 16.42
C LYS A 418 7.11 -2.91 17.27
N ALA A 419 8.10 -2.56 18.09
CA ALA A 419 7.95 -1.55 19.14
C ALA A 419 8.01 -0.09 18.64
N ALA A 420 8.52 0.14 17.43
CA ALA A 420 8.68 1.48 16.86
C ALA A 420 8.27 1.51 15.38
N SER A 421 7.90 2.69 14.88
CA SER A 421 7.75 2.93 13.44
C SER A 421 9.12 3.23 12.80
N PHE A 422 9.16 3.26 11.45
CA PHE A 422 10.33 3.70 10.70
C PHE A 422 10.62 5.21 10.83
N TYR A 423 9.83 5.95 11.62
CA TYR A 423 10.06 7.35 11.95
C TYR A 423 10.61 7.48 13.37
N GLU A 424 11.56 8.37 13.59
CA GLU A 424 12.11 8.62 14.94
C GLU A 424 11.02 9.13 15.89
N ASN A 425 11.12 8.73 17.16
CA ASN A 425 10.20 9.10 18.25
C ASN A 425 8.72 8.73 18.06
N ILE A 426 8.33 8.09 16.94
CA ILE A 426 6.99 7.54 16.72
C ILE A 426 7.00 6.04 17.07
N LEU A 427 6.45 5.72 18.23
CA LEU A 427 6.51 4.41 18.89
C LEU A 427 5.14 3.70 18.86
N ALA A 428 5.12 2.37 18.97
CA ALA A 428 3.89 1.60 19.00
C ALA A 428 3.32 1.52 20.43
N ILE A 429 2.00 1.59 20.57
CA ILE A 429 1.33 1.24 21.83
C ILE A 429 1.39 -0.29 22.01
N GLU A 430 1.81 -0.75 23.19
CA GLU A 430 1.69 -2.13 23.66
C GLU A 430 0.85 -2.15 24.94
N GLY A 431 -0.07 -3.12 25.08
CA GLY A 431 -0.86 -3.32 26.30
C GLY A 431 -1.96 -2.27 26.54
N ILE A 432 -2.29 -2.07 27.82
CA ILE A 432 -3.37 -1.19 28.29
C ILE A 432 -2.82 -0.20 29.31
N HIS A 433 -3.17 1.08 29.15
CA HIS A 433 -2.63 2.22 29.90
C HIS A 433 -3.75 3.10 30.44
N SER A 434 -3.76 3.33 31.76
CA SER A 434 -4.67 4.27 32.44
C SER A 434 -3.86 5.42 33.01
N LEU A 435 -4.02 6.62 32.44
CA LEU A 435 -3.22 7.81 32.72
C LEU A 435 -4.09 8.91 33.32
N ARG A 436 -3.59 9.73 34.25
CA ARG A 436 -4.17 11.07 34.45
C ARG A 436 -3.55 12.01 33.43
N ILE A 437 -4.31 13.00 32.96
CA ILE A 437 -3.72 14.07 32.11
C ILE A 437 -2.63 14.80 32.88
N GLU A 438 -2.79 14.99 34.20
CA GLU A 438 -1.78 15.63 35.04
C GLU A 438 -0.41 14.93 34.99
N ASP A 439 -0.38 13.60 34.83
CA ASP A 439 0.86 12.84 34.62
C ASP A 439 1.51 13.26 33.27
N LEU A 440 0.71 13.29 32.19
CA LEU A 440 1.15 13.66 30.84
C LEU A 440 1.53 15.14 30.67
N LEU A 441 1.02 16.05 31.52
CA LEU A 441 1.38 17.48 31.46
C LEU A 441 2.81 17.76 31.95
N VAL A 442 3.39 16.86 32.75
CA VAL A 442 4.78 16.99 33.22
C VAL A 442 5.75 16.67 32.08
N SER A 443 6.75 17.52 31.86
CA SER A 443 7.79 17.35 30.83
C SER A 443 8.62 16.09 31.03
N SER A 444 9.00 15.80 32.29
CA SER A 444 9.78 14.61 32.66
C SER A 444 8.99 13.30 32.68
N TYR A 445 7.68 13.31 32.41
CA TYR A 445 6.91 12.06 32.30
C TYR A 445 7.22 11.35 30.99
N ASN A 446 7.78 10.14 31.06
CA ASN A 446 8.01 9.31 29.89
C ASN A 446 6.96 8.19 29.78
N PHE A 447 6.10 8.25 28.76
CA PHE A 447 5.08 7.22 28.54
C PHE A 447 5.67 5.81 28.29
N SER A 448 6.90 5.67 27.77
CA SER A 448 7.49 4.32 27.58
C SER A 448 7.79 3.59 28.89
N ASP A 449 7.98 4.33 29.97
CA ASP A 449 8.38 3.77 31.28
C ASP A 449 7.17 3.32 32.09
N ASN A 450 5.98 3.81 31.73
CA ASN A 450 4.72 3.24 32.14
C ASN A 450 4.51 1.90 31.43
N LYS A 451 4.94 0.81 32.09
CA LYS A 451 4.76 -0.56 31.60
C LYS A 451 3.28 -0.95 31.67
N GLY A 452 2.54 -0.52 30.64
CA GLY A 452 1.14 -0.88 30.41
C GLY A 452 0.93 -2.38 30.53
N LEU A 453 -0.22 -2.76 31.09
CA LEU A 453 -0.34 -4.08 31.71
C LEU A 453 -0.32 -5.22 30.67
N PRO A 454 0.25 -6.40 31.03
CA PRO A 454 0.33 -7.55 30.13
C PRO A 454 -1.03 -7.91 29.58
N SER A 455 -1.16 -7.82 28.26
CA SER A 455 -2.41 -7.99 27.54
C SER A 455 -2.90 -9.44 27.46
N PHE A 456 -1.98 -10.38 27.70
CA PHE A 456 -2.28 -11.74 28.17
C PHE A 456 -1.74 -11.87 29.59
N GLU A 457 -2.51 -12.50 30.48
CA GLU A 457 -1.90 -13.10 31.67
C GLU A 457 -0.90 -14.16 31.20
N THR A 458 0.38 -14.00 31.58
CA THR A 458 1.38 -15.03 31.27
C THR A 458 1.04 -16.27 32.10
N ALA A 459 0.38 -17.24 31.47
CA ALA A 459 -0.03 -18.49 32.11
C ALA A 459 1.19 -19.27 32.60
N LYS A 460 1.58 -19.02 33.87
CA LYS A 460 2.76 -19.63 34.51
C LYS A 460 2.63 -21.15 34.65
N ASN A 461 1.40 -21.64 34.67
CA ASN A 461 1.08 -23.05 34.71
C ASN A 461 0.89 -23.55 33.27
N LYS A 462 1.87 -24.30 32.74
CA LYS A 462 1.60 -25.18 31.60
C LYS A 462 0.53 -26.18 32.04
N ILE A 463 -0.45 -26.44 31.17
CA ILE A 463 -1.43 -27.49 31.41
C ILE A 463 -0.67 -28.83 31.36
N GLU A 464 -0.89 -29.73 32.33
CA GLU A 464 -0.37 -31.09 32.27
C GLU A 464 -0.80 -31.74 30.95
N SER A 465 0.10 -32.48 30.29
CA SER A 465 -0.03 -32.82 28.86
C SER A 465 -1.35 -33.50 28.53
N SER A 466 -2.32 -32.72 28.01
CA SER A 466 -3.60 -33.25 27.57
C SER A 466 -3.38 -34.28 26.48
N SER A 467 -4.21 -35.32 26.41
CA SER A 467 -4.12 -36.30 25.33
C SER A 467 -4.22 -35.60 23.96
N SER A 468 -3.59 -36.19 22.93
CA SER A 468 -3.63 -35.61 21.57
C SER A 468 -5.06 -35.37 21.09
N ASP A 469 -5.97 -36.26 21.47
CA ASP A 469 -7.37 -36.23 21.01
C ASP A 469 -8.22 -35.28 21.88
N GLY A 470 -7.83 -35.04 23.15
CA GLY A 470 -8.34 -33.96 23.98
C GLY A 470 -7.96 -32.58 23.44
N LEU A 471 -6.68 -32.36 23.09
CA LEU A 471 -6.22 -31.13 22.44
C LEU A 471 -6.95 -30.89 21.11
N LEU A 472 -7.10 -31.93 20.29
CA LEU A 472 -7.82 -31.85 19.02
C LEU A 472 -9.28 -31.40 19.21
N SER A 473 -9.96 -31.94 20.22
CA SER A 473 -11.36 -31.63 20.52
C SER A 473 -11.55 -30.23 21.09
N GLN A 474 -10.63 -29.76 21.95
CA GLN A 474 -10.63 -28.37 22.45
C GLN A 474 -10.40 -27.36 21.33
N VAL A 475 -9.42 -27.60 20.45
CA VAL A 475 -9.16 -26.73 19.29
C VAL A 475 -10.35 -26.72 18.32
N GLU A 476 -11.04 -27.85 18.13
CA GLU A 476 -12.25 -27.93 17.30
C GLU A 476 -13.36 -26.99 17.81
N SER A 477 -13.69 -27.07 19.10
CA SER A 477 -14.72 -26.20 19.70
C SER A 477 -14.34 -24.73 19.62
N LEU A 478 -13.13 -24.38 20.07
CA LEU A 478 -12.67 -22.99 20.13
C LEU A 478 -12.54 -22.34 18.76
N LEU A 479 -12.10 -23.09 17.74
CA LEU A 479 -11.97 -22.56 16.37
C LEU A 479 -13.35 -22.41 15.70
N LEU A 480 -14.30 -23.31 15.95
CA LEU A 480 -15.68 -23.17 15.45
C LEU A 480 -16.42 -22.00 16.13
N GLU A 481 -16.25 -21.82 17.44
CA GLU A 481 -16.77 -20.66 18.17
C GLU A 481 -16.13 -19.35 17.70
N SER A 482 -14.81 -19.36 17.46
CA SER A 482 -14.10 -18.22 16.87
C SER A 482 -14.73 -17.83 15.54
N VAL A 483 -14.89 -18.78 14.61
CA VAL A 483 -15.52 -18.53 13.30
C VAL A 483 -16.92 -17.96 13.47
N ARG A 484 -17.80 -18.60 14.26
CA ARG A 484 -19.16 -18.11 14.55
C ARG A 484 -19.19 -16.67 15.06
N ARG A 485 -18.20 -16.24 15.85
CA ARG A 485 -18.10 -14.87 16.37
C ARG A 485 -17.47 -13.89 15.37
N HIS A 486 -16.51 -14.33 14.55
CA HIS A 486 -15.88 -13.54 13.49
C HIS A 486 -16.79 -13.30 12.27
N LEU A 487 -17.84 -14.12 12.09
CA LEU A 487 -18.84 -13.98 11.03
C LEU A 487 -19.95 -12.94 11.30
N ARG A 488 -19.97 -12.30 12.48
CA ARG A 488 -20.93 -11.24 12.83
C ARG A 488 -20.60 -9.95 12.09
N THR A 489 -21.48 -9.47 11.21
CA THR A 489 -21.36 -8.18 10.50
C THR A 489 -22.66 -7.85 9.77
N ASP A 490 -22.93 -6.55 9.56
CA ASP A 490 -24.09 -6.06 8.80
C ASP A 490 -23.77 -5.83 7.30
N VAL A 491 -22.56 -6.19 6.84
CA VAL A 491 -22.09 -5.97 5.46
C VAL A 491 -21.49 -7.24 4.83
N PRO A 492 -21.41 -7.34 3.48
CA PRO A 492 -20.92 -8.54 2.82
C PRO A 492 -19.49 -8.92 3.25
N LEU A 493 -19.32 -10.20 3.60
CA LEU A 493 -18.10 -10.82 4.09
C LEU A 493 -17.60 -11.88 3.10
N GLY A 494 -16.28 -11.99 2.94
CA GLY A 494 -15.63 -13.02 2.11
C GLY A 494 -14.49 -13.76 2.82
N ILE A 495 -13.71 -14.52 2.08
CA ILE A 495 -12.53 -15.25 2.58
C ILE A 495 -11.38 -15.29 1.55
N PHE A 496 -10.14 -15.12 2.00
CA PHE A 496 -8.97 -15.41 1.17
C PHE A 496 -8.69 -16.91 1.11
N LEU A 497 -8.77 -17.49 -0.10
CA LEU A 497 -8.73 -18.94 -0.31
C LEU A 497 -7.49 -19.35 -1.11
N SER A 498 -6.49 -19.90 -0.42
CA SER A 498 -5.21 -20.34 -1.01
C SER A 498 -5.22 -21.79 -1.55
N GLY A 499 -6.29 -22.55 -1.28
CA GLY A 499 -6.29 -24.01 -1.45
C GLY A 499 -5.40 -24.77 -0.43
N GLY A 500 -4.66 -24.05 0.42
CA GLY A 500 -3.93 -24.60 1.56
C GLY A 500 -4.84 -24.95 2.75
N ILE A 501 -4.33 -25.81 3.63
CA ILE A 501 -5.03 -26.39 4.79
C ILE A 501 -5.83 -25.34 5.58
N ASP A 502 -5.23 -24.19 5.84
CA ASP A 502 -5.75 -23.19 6.78
C ASP A 502 -6.97 -22.46 6.22
N SER A 503 -6.86 -21.90 5.01
CA SER A 503 -7.99 -21.25 4.34
C SER A 503 -9.10 -22.25 3.98
N THR A 504 -8.76 -23.52 3.73
CA THR A 504 -9.76 -24.54 3.40
C THR A 504 -10.49 -25.06 4.63
N LEU A 505 -9.81 -25.23 5.77
CA LEU A 505 -10.45 -25.52 7.06
C LEU A 505 -11.31 -24.33 7.52
N MET A 506 -10.82 -23.10 7.35
CA MET A 506 -11.59 -21.89 7.64
C MET A 506 -12.89 -21.83 6.82
N LEU A 507 -12.83 -22.15 5.52
CA LEU A 507 -14.01 -22.23 4.65
C LEU A 507 -14.99 -23.34 5.12
N ALA A 508 -14.49 -24.53 5.43
CA ALA A 508 -15.31 -25.64 5.92
C ALA A 508 -16.01 -25.30 7.26
N LEU A 509 -15.34 -24.57 8.15
CA LEU A 509 -15.93 -24.08 9.40
C LEU A 509 -16.93 -22.95 9.19
N CYS A 510 -16.81 -22.15 8.13
CA CYS A 510 -17.85 -21.16 7.76
C CYS A 510 -19.13 -21.87 7.30
N GLN A 511 -19.00 -22.95 6.53
CA GLN A 511 -20.12 -23.80 6.12
C GLN A 511 -20.81 -24.45 7.34
N GLU A 512 -20.04 -24.99 8.28
CA GLU A 512 -20.52 -25.56 9.55
C GLU A 512 -21.12 -24.52 10.51
N ALA A 513 -20.70 -23.25 10.40
CA ALA A 513 -21.31 -22.12 11.07
C ALA A 513 -22.57 -21.58 10.36
N GLY A 514 -22.97 -22.15 9.22
CA GLY A 514 -24.22 -21.84 8.51
C GLY A 514 -24.08 -21.03 7.22
N LEU A 515 -22.88 -20.55 6.85
CA LEU A 515 -22.66 -19.85 5.58
C LEU A 515 -22.45 -20.83 4.42
N THR A 516 -23.55 -21.21 3.79
CA THR A 516 -23.58 -22.15 2.65
C THR A 516 -23.08 -21.56 1.32
N GLN A 517 -22.96 -20.24 1.23
CA GLN A 517 -22.30 -19.51 0.14
C GLN A 517 -21.49 -18.33 0.69
N ILE A 518 -20.21 -18.24 0.32
CA ILE A 518 -19.30 -17.14 0.69
C ILE A 518 -18.42 -16.73 -0.51
N PRO A 519 -18.23 -15.43 -0.80
CA PRO A 519 -17.24 -14.95 -1.77
C PRO A 519 -15.81 -15.32 -1.35
N THR A 520 -15.14 -16.09 -2.21
CA THR A 520 -13.77 -16.59 -1.99
C THR A 520 -12.82 -15.93 -2.97
N PHE A 521 -11.67 -15.44 -2.50
CA PHE A 521 -10.71 -14.68 -3.30
C PHE A 521 -9.39 -15.44 -3.40
N THR A 522 -8.96 -15.74 -4.62
CA THR A 522 -7.77 -16.54 -4.88
C THR A 522 -6.88 -15.97 -5.98
N VAL A 523 -5.63 -16.43 -6.02
CA VAL A 523 -4.58 -15.99 -6.95
C VAL A 523 -4.39 -17.05 -8.03
N VAL A 524 -4.36 -16.62 -9.29
CA VAL A 524 -4.12 -17.51 -10.44
C VAL A 524 -3.03 -16.97 -11.36
N SER A 525 -2.25 -17.86 -11.97
CA SER A 525 -1.20 -17.48 -12.93
C SER A 525 -1.78 -17.21 -14.32
N SER A 526 -1.17 -16.27 -15.06
CA SER A 526 -1.60 -15.85 -16.40
C SER A 526 -1.15 -16.76 -17.56
N GLY A 527 -0.39 -17.85 -17.31
CA GLY A 527 0.14 -18.68 -18.39
C GLY A 527 0.36 -20.16 -18.05
N GLN A 528 0.11 -21.03 -19.03
CA GLN A 528 0.31 -22.48 -18.94
C GLN A 528 1.78 -22.90 -18.70
N ALA A 529 2.74 -22.04 -19.02
CA ALA A 529 4.18 -22.28 -18.84
C ALA A 529 4.71 -21.91 -17.42
N ASP A 530 3.84 -21.43 -16.53
CA ASP A 530 4.21 -21.04 -15.16
C ASP A 530 3.61 -21.99 -14.11
N SER A 531 4.42 -22.92 -13.62
CA SER A 531 4.10 -23.85 -12.52
C SER A 531 4.09 -23.17 -11.14
N PHE A 532 3.58 -21.94 -11.05
CA PHE A 532 3.48 -21.18 -9.81
C PHE A 532 2.02 -20.78 -9.58
N GLY A 533 1.49 -21.10 -8.40
CA GLY A 533 0.09 -20.80 -8.04
C GLY A 533 -0.95 -21.60 -8.84
N THR A 534 -0.56 -22.38 -9.85
CA THR A 534 -1.49 -23.18 -10.66
C THR A 534 -2.08 -24.36 -9.90
N GLN A 535 -1.31 -24.98 -8.99
CA GLN A 535 -1.86 -25.97 -8.05
C GLN A 535 -2.72 -25.29 -6.98
N ASP A 536 -2.27 -24.17 -6.40
CA ASP A 536 -3.05 -23.42 -5.40
C ASP A 536 -4.42 -22.97 -5.95
N ALA A 537 -4.47 -22.44 -7.17
CA ALA A 537 -5.71 -22.12 -7.88
C ALA A 537 -6.62 -23.35 -8.08
N HIS A 538 -6.05 -24.50 -8.45
CA HIS A 538 -6.82 -25.75 -8.60
C HIS A 538 -7.42 -26.20 -7.26
N TYR A 539 -6.64 -26.20 -6.18
CA TYR A 539 -7.12 -26.57 -4.86
C TYR A 539 -8.06 -25.52 -4.25
N ALA A 540 -7.91 -24.22 -4.56
CA ALA A 540 -8.87 -23.19 -4.18
C ALA A 540 -10.23 -23.41 -4.86
N ARG A 541 -10.25 -23.69 -6.17
CA ARG A 541 -11.47 -24.07 -6.90
C ARG A 541 -12.13 -25.34 -6.33
N LEU A 542 -11.32 -26.34 -5.94
CA LEU A 542 -11.82 -27.58 -5.33
C LEU A 542 -12.44 -27.31 -3.95
N ALA A 543 -11.76 -26.54 -3.10
CA ALA A 543 -12.25 -26.12 -1.79
C ALA A 543 -13.55 -25.32 -1.89
N ALA A 544 -13.62 -24.35 -2.82
CA ALA A 544 -14.82 -23.57 -3.10
C ALA A 544 -16.00 -24.48 -3.51
N ARG A 545 -15.78 -25.45 -4.41
CA ARG A 545 -16.82 -26.41 -4.81
C ARG A 545 -17.26 -27.34 -3.68
N GLN A 546 -16.35 -27.77 -2.81
CA GLN A 546 -16.63 -28.72 -1.73
C GLN A 546 -17.33 -28.06 -0.53
N PHE A 547 -16.96 -26.82 -0.18
CA PHE A 547 -17.33 -26.17 1.08
C PHE A 547 -18.15 -24.88 0.92
N GLY A 548 -18.79 -24.65 -0.24
CA GLY A 548 -19.73 -23.52 -0.40
C GLY A 548 -19.08 -22.16 -0.72
N GLY A 549 -18.03 -22.15 -1.54
CA GLY A 549 -17.37 -20.93 -1.99
C GLY A 549 -17.79 -20.48 -3.40
N THR A 550 -18.08 -19.18 -3.55
CA THR A 550 -18.16 -18.51 -4.86
C THR A 550 -16.77 -18.00 -5.27
N PRO A 551 -16.14 -18.47 -6.37
CA PRO A 551 -14.75 -18.14 -6.69
C PRO A 551 -14.58 -16.82 -7.45
N HIS A 552 -13.73 -15.93 -6.90
CA HIS A 552 -13.22 -14.73 -7.55
C HIS A 552 -11.70 -14.87 -7.74
N GLU A 553 -11.23 -14.78 -8.99
CA GLU A 553 -9.85 -15.09 -9.36
C GLU A 553 -9.07 -13.84 -9.77
N LEU A 554 -8.00 -13.54 -9.04
CA LEU A 554 -7.02 -12.52 -9.39
C LEU A 554 -5.94 -13.14 -10.29
N VAL A 555 -5.96 -12.79 -11.58
CA VAL A 555 -4.89 -13.14 -12.52
C VAL A 555 -3.65 -12.29 -12.22
N LEU A 556 -2.52 -12.94 -11.95
CA LEU A 556 -1.23 -12.28 -11.79
C LEU A 556 -0.48 -12.16 -13.12
N ALA A 557 0.01 -10.97 -13.43
CA ALA A 557 0.82 -10.67 -14.61
C ALA A 557 1.96 -9.68 -14.25
N PRO A 558 3.14 -9.77 -14.89
CA PRO A 558 4.26 -8.85 -14.62
C PRO A 558 3.90 -7.36 -14.72
N ALA A 559 2.97 -6.99 -15.61
CA ALA A 559 2.52 -5.61 -15.81
C ALA A 559 1.87 -4.96 -14.57
N GLN A 560 1.35 -5.74 -13.62
CA GLN A 560 0.84 -5.19 -12.35
C GLN A 560 1.94 -4.52 -11.52
N LEU A 561 3.21 -4.89 -11.73
CA LEU A 561 4.37 -4.32 -11.01
C LEU A 561 4.68 -2.87 -11.44
N HIS A 562 3.92 -2.30 -12.39
CA HIS A 562 3.87 -0.86 -12.61
C HIS A 562 3.12 -0.10 -11.50
N GLU A 563 2.29 -0.78 -10.68
CA GLU A 563 1.62 -0.21 -9.49
C GLU A 563 2.50 -0.29 -8.22
N LEU A 564 3.75 -0.78 -8.32
CA LEU A 564 4.67 -0.94 -7.19
C LEU A 564 4.91 0.36 -6.40
N ASP A 565 5.13 1.48 -7.10
CA ASP A 565 5.31 2.79 -6.45
C ASP A 565 4.04 3.24 -5.70
N ALA A 566 2.87 2.95 -6.26
CA ALA A 566 1.58 3.34 -5.68
C ALA A 566 1.28 2.53 -4.42
N TRP A 567 1.57 1.22 -4.43
CA TRP A 567 1.53 0.38 -3.23
C TRP A 567 2.45 0.90 -2.13
N ILE A 568 3.71 1.22 -2.45
CA ILE A 568 4.67 1.70 -1.43
C ILE A 568 4.21 3.03 -0.83
N SER A 569 3.64 3.95 -1.63
CA SER A 569 3.14 5.25 -1.15
C SER A 569 1.96 5.17 -0.14
N VAL A 570 1.25 4.05 -0.10
CA VAL A 570 0.19 3.81 0.91
C VAL A 570 0.67 2.99 2.12
N THR A 571 1.97 2.72 2.23
CA THR A 571 2.56 1.98 3.34
C THR A 571 3.51 2.83 4.18
N ASP A 572 3.21 2.98 5.47
CA ASP A 572 4.04 3.71 6.44
C ASP A 572 5.33 2.96 6.86
N ARG A 573 5.73 1.96 6.07
CA ARG A 573 6.95 1.14 6.23
C ARG A 573 7.25 0.39 4.93
N PRO A 574 8.53 0.11 4.62
CA PRO A 574 8.86 -0.85 3.58
C PRO A 574 8.48 -2.27 4.03
N MET A 575 8.04 -3.11 3.09
CA MET A 575 7.66 -4.52 3.33
C MET A 575 8.38 -5.46 2.35
N GLY A 576 9.44 -6.12 2.82
CA GLY A 576 10.28 -7.01 2.02
C GLY A 576 9.71 -8.42 1.83
N ASP A 577 8.56 -8.72 2.44
CA ASP A 577 7.81 -9.95 2.21
C ASP A 577 6.95 -9.82 0.94
N GLY A 578 7.12 -10.75 0.00
CA GLY A 578 6.29 -10.82 -1.22
C GLY A 578 4.81 -11.12 -0.94
N ALA A 579 4.48 -11.61 0.25
CA ALA A 579 3.09 -11.75 0.70
C ALA A 579 2.37 -10.39 0.82
N ALA A 580 3.09 -9.29 1.12
CA ALA A 580 2.48 -7.97 1.25
C ALA A 580 1.87 -7.49 -0.09
N TRP A 581 2.63 -7.56 -1.18
CA TRP A 581 2.16 -7.24 -2.53
C TRP A 581 1.01 -8.16 -2.99
N LEU A 582 1.03 -9.45 -2.63
CA LEU A 582 -0.08 -10.37 -2.91
C LEU A 582 -1.35 -9.95 -2.16
N SER A 583 -1.24 -9.65 -0.87
CA SER A 583 -2.37 -9.19 -0.05
C SER A 583 -2.91 -7.84 -0.50
N TYR A 584 -2.06 -6.93 -1.00
CA TYR A 584 -2.47 -5.66 -1.62
C TYR A 584 -3.39 -5.91 -2.82
N LEU A 585 -2.93 -6.64 -3.84
CA LEU A 585 -3.73 -6.90 -5.04
C LEU A 585 -4.99 -7.73 -4.72
N LEU A 586 -4.91 -8.66 -3.77
CA LEU A 586 -6.06 -9.44 -3.30
C LEU A 586 -7.11 -8.57 -2.59
N ALA A 587 -6.69 -7.62 -1.74
CA ALA A 587 -7.59 -6.66 -1.11
C ALA A 587 -8.19 -5.68 -2.13
N GLN A 588 -7.42 -5.25 -3.14
CA GLN A 588 -7.89 -4.43 -4.27
C GLN A 588 -9.01 -5.12 -5.07
N GLN A 589 -8.97 -6.45 -5.15
CA GLN A 589 -9.99 -7.26 -5.83
C GLN A 589 -11.19 -7.58 -4.91
N ALA A 590 -10.95 -7.92 -3.65
CA ALA A 590 -12.01 -8.30 -2.71
C ALA A 590 -12.92 -7.13 -2.30
N SER A 591 -12.35 -5.94 -2.12
CA SER A 591 -13.09 -4.70 -1.78
C SER A 591 -14.15 -4.27 -2.80
N ARG A 592 -14.10 -4.82 -4.02
CA ARG A 592 -15.11 -4.63 -5.08
C ARG A 592 -16.41 -5.41 -4.82
N HIS A 593 -16.40 -6.31 -3.83
CA HIS A 593 -17.44 -7.29 -3.57
C HIS A 593 -17.82 -7.39 -2.07
N VAL A 594 -16.84 -7.25 -1.18
CA VAL A 594 -17.00 -7.45 0.28
C VAL A 594 -16.30 -6.33 1.07
N ARG A 595 -16.71 -6.12 2.32
CA ARG A 595 -16.10 -5.14 3.26
C ARG A 595 -15.33 -5.81 4.40
N VAL A 596 -15.66 -7.06 4.69
CA VAL A 596 -14.96 -7.92 5.65
C VAL A 596 -14.37 -9.10 4.89
N ILE A 597 -13.20 -9.58 5.29
CA ILE A 597 -12.63 -10.82 4.77
C ILE A 597 -11.94 -11.64 5.85
N LEU A 598 -12.18 -12.95 5.88
CA LEU A 598 -11.44 -13.86 6.75
C LEU A 598 -10.10 -14.23 6.13
N SER A 599 -9.05 -14.25 6.95
CA SER A 599 -7.71 -14.72 6.61
C SER A 599 -7.27 -15.89 7.48
N GLY A 600 -6.47 -16.79 6.90
CA GLY A 600 -5.82 -17.90 7.60
C GLY A 600 -4.53 -17.53 8.36
N SER A 601 -4.17 -16.25 8.45
CA SER A 601 -2.99 -15.76 9.18
C SER A 601 -3.01 -16.18 10.65
N GLY A 602 -1.84 -16.48 11.23
CA GLY A 602 -1.68 -17.02 12.58
C GLY A 602 -1.66 -18.55 12.66
N ALA A 603 -2.16 -19.25 11.64
CA ALA A 603 -2.22 -20.72 11.67
C ALA A 603 -0.84 -21.41 11.60
N ASP A 604 0.15 -20.83 10.90
CA ASP A 604 1.52 -21.37 10.91
C ASP A 604 2.25 -21.10 12.24
N GLU A 605 1.95 -19.99 12.92
CA GLU A 605 2.59 -19.57 14.18
C GLU A 605 1.97 -20.20 15.43
N LEU A 606 0.67 -20.54 15.41
CA LEU A 606 0.05 -21.30 16.49
C LEU A 606 0.25 -22.82 16.34
N PHE A 607 0.10 -23.37 15.12
CA PHE A 607 0.14 -24.82 14.88
C PHE A 607 1.45 -25.33 14.27
N ALA A 608 2.56 -24.64 14.59
CA ALA A 608 3.93 -24.99 14.22
C ALA A 608 4.11 -25.36 12.73
N GLY A 609 3.48 -24.59 11.83
CA GLY A 609 3.29 -24.97 10.42
C GLY A 609 4.47 -24.73 9.47
N TYR A 610 5.39 -23.83 9.81
CA TYR A 610 6.52 -23.51 8.94
C TYR A 610 7.56 -24.63 8.85
N HIS A 611 8.14 -24.78 7.66
CA HIS A 611 9.28 -25.68 7.44
C HIS A 611 10.49 -25.38 8.35
N ARG A 612 10.63 -24.14 8.85
CA ARG A 612 11.68 -23.78 9.82
C ARG A 612 11.50 -24.47 11.18
N HIS A 613 10.28 -24.70 11.64
CA HIS A 613 10.01 -25.48 12.85
C HIS A 613 10.47 -26.93 12.69
N VAL A 614 10.07 -27.59 11.59
CA VAL A 614 10.44 -28.99 11.30
C VAL A 614 11.94 -29.15 11.07
N ALA A 615 12.58 -28.19 10.38
CA ALA A 615 14.04 -28.18 10.20
C ALA A 615 14.78 -28.01 11.55
N TYR A 616 14.25 -27.17 12.44
CA TYR A 616 14.81 -26.97 13.77
C TYR A 616 14.60 -28.17 14.70
N GLN A 617 13.41 -28.77 14.70
CA GLN A 617 13.14 -30.04 15.40
C GLN A 617 14.12 -31.15 14.97
N ARG A 618 14.38 -31.29 13.66
CA ARG A 618 15.37 -32.25 13.13
C ARG A 618 16.81 -31.92 13.53
N TYR A 619 17.15 -30.64 13.65
CA TYR A 619 18.45 -30.18 14.15
C TYR A 619 18.62 -30.47 15.65
N LEU A 620 17.58 -30.26 16.46
CA LEU A 620 17.60 -30.54 17.90
C LEU A 620 17.64 -32.05 18.20
N ASN A 621 16.86 -32.86 17.48
CA ASN A 621 16.80 -34.32 17.63
C ASN A 621 18.09 -35.05 17.22
N ASN A 622 19.02 -34.37 16.56
CA ASN A 622 20.26 -34.97 16.08
C ASN A 622 21.46 -34.29 16.74
N GLY A 623 21.98 -34.90 17.80
CA GLY A 623 23.13 -34.40 18.55
C GLY A 623 24.37 -34.16 17.67
N TYR A 624 24.59 -34.98 16.63
CA TYR A 624 25.67 -34.77 15.67
C TYR A 624 25.45 -33.50 14.83
N LEU A 625 24.23 -33.24 14.36
CA LEU A 625 23.92 -31.97 13.68
C LEU A 625 24.06 -30.77 14.63
N ARG A 626 23.56 -30.87 15.86
CA ARG A 626 23.68 -29.81 16.88
C ARG A 626 25.15 -29.48 17.18
N HIS A 627 26.01 -30.50 17.31
CA HIS A 627 27.40 -30.30 17.73
C HIS A 627 28.38 -30.05 16.57
N TYR A 628 28.19 -30.69 15.41
CA TYR A 628 29.18 -30.67 14.32
C TYR A 628 28.75 -29.99 13.02
N ALA A 629 27.44 -29.82 12.72
CA ALA A 629 27.02 -29.33 11.40
C ALA A 629 27.45 -27.89 11.09
N HIS A 630 27.82 -27.09 12.11
CA HIS A 630 28.37 -25.76 11.90
C HIS A 630 29.81 -25.79 11.32
N TYR A 631 30.61 -26.84 11.54
CA TYR A 631 31.90 -27.02 10.86
C TYR A 631 31.72 -27.29 9.35
N PHE A 632 30.59 -27.88 8.95
CA PHE A 632 30.26 -28.13 7.54
C PHE A 632 29.66 -26.89 6.83
N ARG A 633 29.51 -25.76 7.52
CA ARG A 633 29.05 -24.46 6.96
C ARG A 633 29.83 -23.96 5.73
N PRO A 634 31.14 -24.24 5.53
CA PRO A 634 31.83 -23.90 4.28
C PRO A 634 31.36 -24.69 3.05
N PHE A 635 30.96 -25.96 3.21
CA PHE A 635 30.55 -26.84 2.11
C PHE A 635 29.30 -26.33 1.36
N ARG A 636 28.53 -25.40 1.96
CA ARG A 636 27.43 -24.69 1.28
C ARG A 636 27.86 -23.95 0.00
N PHE A 637 29.13 -23.60 -0.15
CA PHE A 637 29.65 -22.97 -1.37
C PHE A 637 29.77 -23.95 -2.55
N LEU A 638 29.91 -25.26 -2.28
CA LEU A 638 29.90 -26.31 -3.29
C LEU A 638 28.48 -26.62 -3.81
N LEU A 639 27.44 -26.19 -3.08
CA LEU A 639 26.04 -26.41 -3.45
C LEU A 639 25.59 -25.37 -4.50
N TYR A 640 25.54 -25.80 -5.76
CA TYR A 640 25.09 -24.98 -6.87
C TYR A 640 23.55 -24.93 -6.98
N ASP A 641 22.98 -23.73 -6.86
CA ASP A 641 21.53 -23.48 -6.97
C ASP A 641 21.14 -22.54 -8.13
N GLY A 642 22.06 -22.37 -9.09
CA GLY A 642 21.84 -21.71 -10.36
C GLY A 642 20.79 -22.41 -11.22
N GLN A 643 20.25 -21.70 -12.21
CA GLN A 643 18.93 -22.05 -12.75
C GLN A 643 18.80 -23.43 -13.40
N ASN A 644 19.86 -23.92 -14.02
CA ASN A 644 19.84 -25.08 -14.92
C ASN A 644 20.16 -26.41 -14.23
N HIS A 645 20.28 -26.46 -12.90
CA HIS A 645 20.68 -27.66 -12.17
C HIS A 645 19.47 -28.53 -11.76
N PRO A 646 19.43 -29.85 -12.05
CA PRO A 646 18.28 -30.70 -11.70
C PRO A 646 17.94 -30.68 -10.20
N TRP A 647 18.96 -30.77 -9.34
CA TRP A 647 18.80 -30.79 -7.88
C TRP A 647 18.68 -29.40 -7.24
N ARG A 648 18.48 -28.33 -8.02
CA ARG A 648 18.45 -26.92 -7.58
C ARG A 648 17.56 -26.68 -6.35
N LYS A 649 16.35 -27.25 -6.30
CA LYS A 649 15.43 -27.11 -5.15
C LYS A 649 16.06 -27.67 -3.87
N THR A 650 16.64 -28.87 -3.93
CA THR A 650 17.28 -29.57 -2.80
C THR A 650 18.57 -28.87 -2.35
N PHE A 651 19.46 -28.56 -3.30
CA PHE A 651 20.73 -27.89 -3.01
C PHE A 651 20.52 -26.50 -2.41
N ARG A 652 19.49 -25.75 -2.85
CA ARG A 652 19.09 -24.49 -2.24
C ARG A 652 18.67 -24.64 -0.78
N GLN A 653 17.82 -25.63 -0.46
CA GLN A 653 17.35 -25.85 0.90
C GLN A 653 18.52 -26.23 1.83
N LEU A 654 19.40 -27.12 1.38
CA LEU A 654 20.59 -27.53 2.13
C LEU A 654 21.59 -26.36 2.31
N LYS A 655 21.82 -25.57 1.25
CA LYS A 655 22.68 -24.36 1.27
C LYS A 655 22.16 -23.29 2.22
N LYS A 656 20.82 -23.08 2.27
CA LYS A 656 20.17 -22.19 3.24
C LYS A 656 20.35 -22.73 4.66
N PHE A 657 20.02 -24.00 4.90
CA PHE A 657 20.16 -24.65 6.21
C PHE A 657 21.59 -24.56 6.76
N LEU A 658 22.58 -25.11 6.05
CA LEU A 658 24.00 -25.09 6.45
C LEU A 658 24.55 -23.67 6.62
N GLY A 659 24.09 -22.70 5.82
CA GLY A 659 24.47 -21.29 5.94
C GLY A 659 23.91 -20.57 7.18
N GLN A 660 22.93 -21.15 7.86
CA GLN A 660 22.27 -20.58 9.03
C GLN A 660 22.70 -21.20 10.36
N LEU A 661 23.38 -22.35 10.35
CA LEU A 661 23.82 -23.04 11.57
C LEU A 661 24.93 -22.27 12.32
N THR A 662 24.86 -22.37 13.65
CA THR A 662 25.81 -21.82 14.65
C THR A 662 25.90 -22.76 15.86
N THR A 663 26.88 -22.54 16.74
CA THR A 663 27.06 -23.27 18.01
C THR A 663 25.88 -23.13 18.98
N SER A 664 25.23 -21.96 19.03
CA SER A 664 23.98 -21.77 19.78
C SER A 664 22.76 -22.30 19.00
N PRO A 665 21.91 -23.14 19.60
CA PRO A 665 20.60 -23.50 19.05
C PRO A 665 19.68 -22.30 18.84
N GLN A 666 19.61 -21.39 19.83
CA GLN A 666 18.80 -20.16 19.76
C GLN A 666 19.21 -19.32 18.54
N GLN A 667 20.52 -19.07 18.38
CA GLN A 667 21.04 -18.30 17.24
C GLN A 667 20.84 -19.02 15.91
N THR A 668 20.87 -20.36 15.89
CA THR A 668 20.53 -21.16 14.70
C THR A 668 19.07 -20.94 14.29
N PHE A 669 18.11 -20.95 15.22
CA PHE A 669 16.71 -20.64 14.89
C PHE A 669 16.51 -19.18 14.47
N ILE A 670 17.13 -18.22 15.17
CA ILE A 670 17.14 -16.81 14.78
C ILE A 670 17.62 -16.68 13.32
N ASN A 671 18.71 -17.34 12.96
CA ASN A 671 19.22 -17.34 11.59
C ASN A 671 18.22 -17.94 10.58
N PHE A 672 17.42 -18.95 10.94
CA PHE A 672 16.36 -19.49 10.09
C PHE A 672 15.28 -18.45 9.73
N THR A 673 15.02 -17.47 10.63
CA THR A 673 14.03 -16.39 10.41
C THR A 673 14.56 -15.22 9.55
N ARG A 674 15.87 -15.09 9.34
CA ARG A 674 16.48 -13.99 8.54
C ARG A 674 16.27 -14.17 7.03
N LEU A 675 16.18 -13.06 6.29
CA LEU A 675 15.94 -13.03 4.83
C LEU A 675 16.99 -13.85 4.06
N TYR A 676 18.28 -13.66 4.37
CA TYR A 676 19.39 -14.35 3.71
C TYR A 676 20.62 -14.46 4.64
N PRO A 677 21.40 -15.55 4.61
CA PRO A 677 22.56 -15.76 5.50
C PRO A 677 23.82 -14.99 5.07
N ASN A 678 23.70 -13.74 4.62
CA ASN A 678 24.84 -12.90 4.23
C ASN A 678 24.53 -11.40 4.47
N PRO A 679 25.06 -10.77 5.54
CA PRO A 679 24.67 -9.41 5.91
C PRO A 679 25.23 -8.40 4.90
N LEU A 680 24.34 -7.76 4.14
CA LEU A 680 24.65 -6.60 3.29
C LEU A 680 24.99 -5.35 4.12
N VAL A 681 24.58 -5.34 5.39
CA VAL A 681 24.71 -4.24 6.35
C VAL A 681 26.16 -4.09 6.82
N ARG A 682 26.65 -2.85 6.87
CA ARG A 682 28.02 -2.52 7.35
C ARG A 682 28.22 -2.71 8.86
N GLN A 683 27.16 -2.70 9.67
CA GLN A 683 27.21 -2.84 11.13
C GLN A 683 26.75 -4.24 11.54
N LEU A 684 27.53 -4.88 12.41
CA LEU A 684 27.49 -6.34 12.67
C LEU A 684 26.85 -6.76 14.01
N SER A 685 25.96 -5.94 14.56
CA SER A 685 25.09 -6.35 15.67
C SER A 685 23.75 -5.63 15.67
N LEU A 686 22.67 -6.38 15.43
CA LEU A 686 21.46 -6.16 16.22
C LEU A 686 21.74 -6.80 17.58
N ALA A 687 21.68 -6.02 18.66
CA ALA A 687 21.64 -6.56 20.01
C ALA A 687 20.25 -7.19 20.19
N GLU A 688 20.17 -8.50 19.99
CA GLU A 688 18.96 -9.28 20.25
C GLU A 688 19.04 -9.87 21.65
N ASP A 689 18.11 -9.52 22.53
CA ASP A 689 18.00 -10.08 23.88
C ASP A 689 17.71 -11.58 23.81
N LEU A 690 18.80 -12.36 23.83
CA LEU A 690 18.73 -13.80 24.00
C LEU A 690 18.30 -14.09 25.45
N PRO A 691 17.26 -14.90 25.67
CA PRO A 691 16.94 -15.35 27.03
C PRO A 691 18.12 -16.16 27.61
N HIS A 692 18.13 -16.29 28.95
CA HIS A 692 19.08 -17.14 29.66
C HIS A 692 19.19 -18.55 29.04
N THR A 693 20.31 -19.23 29.29
CA THR A 693 20.73 -20.47 28.64
C THR A 693 19.68 -21.59 28.70
N LEU A 694 18.80 -21.63 27.69
CA LEU A 694 17.82 -22.69 27.47
C LEU A 694 18.56 -24.02 27.23
N GLY A 695 18.28 -25.03 28.06
CA GLY A 695 19.02 -26.29 28.06
C GLY A 695 18.27 -27.42 27.35
N SER A 696 16.99 -27.57 27.65
CA SER A 696 16.15 -28.69 27.23
C SER A 696 15.65 -28.57 25.79
N TYR A 697 15.21 -29.71 25.24
CA TYR A 697 14.60 -29.79 23.92
C TYR A 697 13.29 -28.98 23.84
N ASP A 698 12.42 -29.10 24.85
CA ASP A 698 11.12 -28.46 24.87
C ASP A 698 11.21 -26.94 25.03
N GLU A 699 12.11 -26.43 25.88
CA GLU A 699 12.39 -24.98 26.00
C GLU A 699 12.85 -24.39 24.66
N LEU A 700 13.68 -25.12 23.91
CA LEU A 700 14.21 -24.67 22.63
C LEU A 700 13.11 -24.66 21.54
N LEU A 701 12.22 -25.66 21.50
CA LEU A 701 11.06 -25.64 20.60
C LEU A 701 10.03 -24.57 20.98
N ASP A 702 9.75 -24.43 22.28
CA ASP A 702 8.89 -23.37 22.82
C ASP A 702 9.44 -21.98 22.43
N PHE A 703 10.74 -21.75 22.57
CA PHE A 703 11.42 -20.51 22.15
C PHE A 703 11.25 -20.26 20.65
N ALA A 704 11.40 -21.29 19.81
CA ALA A 704 11.25 -21.15 18.37
C ALA A 704 9.83 -20.70 17.99
N LEU A 705 8.80 -21.37 18.54
CA LEU A 705 7.41 -21.05 18.26
C LEU A 705 7.00 -19.69 18.83
N ARG A 706 7.37 -19.40 20.09
CA ARG A 706 7.11 -18.10 20.74
C ARG A 706 7.84 -16.94 20.05
N ARG A 707 9.04 -17.16 19.47
CA ARG A 707 9.72 -16.12 18.68
C ARG A 707 8.96 -15.79 17.39
N ASP A 708 8.46 -16.79 16.68
CA ASP A 708 7.66 -16.55 15.48
C ASP A 708 6.34 -15.83 15.80
N GLN A 709 5.66 -16.19 16.90
CA GLN A 709 4.52 -15.44 17.41
C GLN A 709 4.91 -14.00 17.80
N ALA A 710 5.99 -13.80 18.57
CA ALA A 710 6.34 -12.50 19.14
C ALA A 710 7.00 -11.51 18.17
N HIS A 711 7.66 -11.99 17.11
CA HIS A 711 8.39 -11.17 16.14
C HIS A 711 7.86 -11.31 14.70
N TYR A 712 7.54 -12.50 14.20
CA TYR A 712 7.11 -12.65 12.79
C TYR A 712 5.63 -12.28 12.62
N LEU A 713 4.73 -12.88 13.41
CA LEU A 713 3.30 -12.57 13.36
C LEU A 713 3.02 -11.09 13.68
N ARG A 714 3.53 -10.61 14.83
CA ARG A 714 3.23 -9.26 15.35
C ARG A 714 3.94 -8.11 14.61
N ALA A 715 5.08 -8.34 13.95
CA ALA A 715 5.82 -7.28 13.26
C ALA A 715 5.75 -7.33 11.72
N ASN A 716 5.44 -8.50 11.13
CA ASN A 716 5.28 -8.68 9.68
C ASN A 716 3.82 -8.93 9.30
N LEU A 717 3.25 -10.08 9.68
CA LEU A 717 1.96 -10.53 9.11
C LEU A 717 0.75 -9.71 9.55
N LEU A 718 0.66 -9.32 10.82
CA LEU A 718 -0.46 -8.49 11.29
C LEU A 718 -0.41 -7.06 10.69
N PRO A 719 0.75 -6.37 10.64
CA PRO A 719 0.90 -5.14 9.86
C PRO A 719 0.62 -5.29 8.36
N ILE A 720 0.93 -6.44 7.74
CA ILE A 720 0.53 -6.74 6.36
C ILE A 720 -1.00 -6.81 6.25
N ASN A 721 -1.67 -7.60 7.09
CA ASN A 721 -3.12 -7.73 7.04
C ASN A 721 -3.82 -6.38 7.26
N ASP A 722 -3.40 -5.60 8.24
CA ASP A 722 -3.99 -4.29 8.47
C ASP A 722 -3.68 -3.33 7.31
N LEU A 723 -2.42 -3.06 6.97
CA LEU A 723 -2.11 -2.03 5.98
C LEU A 723 -2.56 -2.40 4.56
N MET A 724 -2.51 -3.67 4.16
CA MET A 724 -2.97 -4.08 2.82
C MET A 724 -4.49 -4.10 2.72
N GLY A 725 -5.19 -4.48 3.80
CA GLY A 725 -6.64 -4.35 3.88
C GLY A 725 -7.07 -2.88 3.87
N MET A 726 -6.38 -2.02 4.61
CA MET A 726 -6.75 -0.61 4.78
C MET A 726 -6.49 0.24 3.54
N ALA A 727 -5.41 -0.05 2.80
CA ALA A 727 -5.16 0.56 1.49
C ALA A 727 -6.32 0.35 0.51
N HIS A 728 -7.12 -0.71 0.71
CA HIS A 728 -8.27 -1.08 -0.10
C HIS A 728 -9.48 -1.45 0.75
N SER A 729 -9.82 -0.64 1.75
CA SER A 729 -11.15 -0.60 2.35
C SER A 729 -11.71 -1.89 2.97
N LEU A 730 -10.85 -2.78 3.42
CA LEU A 730 -11.20 -4.17 3.67
C LEU A 730 -10.74 -4.58 5.06
N GLU A 731 -11.69 -4.85 5.95
CA GLU A 731 -11.36 -5.40 7.26
C GLU A 731 -10.91 -6.86 7.12
N ILE A 732 -9.61 -7.11 7.30
CA ILE A 732 -9.06 -8.46 7.37
C ILE A 732 -9.19 -8.99 8.80
N ARG A 733 -10.09 -9.95 9.01
CA ARG A 733 -10.26 -10.68 10.27
C ARG A 733 -9.43 -11.96 10.31
N VAL A 734 -9.04 -12.39 11.50
CA VAL A 734 -8.04 -13.45 11.71
C VAL A 734 -8.50 -14.49 12.75
N PRO A 735 -9.44 -15.40 12.42
CA PRO A 735 -10.10 -16.25 13.42
C PRO A 735 -9.20 -17.27 14.13
N TYR A 736 -8.02 -17.58 13.57
CA TYR A 736 -7.01 -18.37 14.29
C TYR A 736 -6.43 -17.64 15.52
N LEU A 737 -6.50 -16.32 15.54
CA LEU A 737 -5.94 -15.47 16.60
C LEU A 737 -6.98 -15.03 17.63
N ASP A 738 -8.11 -15.75 17.69
CA ASP A 738 -9.08 -15.58 18.76
C ASP A 738 -8.46 -15.86 20.13
N ARG A 739 -8.79 -15.01 21.11
CA ARG A 739 -8.13 -15.02 22.40
C ARG A 739 -8.11 -16.39 23.08
N ALA A 740 -9.25 -17.08 23.16
CA ALA A 740 -9.33 -18.34 23.88
C ALA A 740 -8.51 -19.46 23.20
N LEU A 741 -8.43 -19.43 21.87
CA LEU A 741 -7.58 -20.34 21.11
C LEU A 741 -6.09 -19.99 21.29
N VAL A 742 -5.75 -18.70 21.33
CA VAL A 742 -4.38 -18.23 21.58
C VAL A 742 -3.91 -18.59 23.00
N GLU A 743 -4.76 -18.44 24.02
CA GLU A 743 -4.47 -18.82 25.42
C GLU A 743 -4.20 -20.34 25.54
N LEU A 744 -5.01 -21.18 24.87
CA LEU A 744 -4.74 -22.62 24.76
C LEU A 744 -3.42 -22.92 24.02
N MET A 745 -3.14 -22.24 22.91
CA MET A 745 -1.92 -22.47 22.13
C MET A 745 -0.64 -21.91 22.79
N GLN A 746 -0.74 -20.93 23.70
CA GLN A 746 0.39 -20.46 24.51
C GLN A 746 0.76 -21.44 25.64
N THR A 747 -0.22 -22.13 26.20
CA THR A 747 -0.05 -23.13 27.27
C THR A 747 0.32 -24.53 26.73
N THR A 748 -0.06 -24.85 25.49
CA THR A 748 0.28 -26.11 24.80
C THR A 748 1.79 -26.20 24.49
N PRO A 749 2.50 -27.29 24.88
CA PRO A 749 3.92 -27.46 24.57
C PRO A 749 4.20 -27.56 23.06
N ALA A 750 5.24 -26.87 22.57
CA ALA A 750 5.59 -26.87 21.14
C ALA A 750 5.97 -28.27 20.60
N ALA A 751 6.50 -29.16 21.44
CA ALA A 751 6.75 -30.55 21.07
C ALA A 751 5.47 -31.34 20.78
N GLN A 752 4.37 -31.07 21.51
CA GLN A 752 3.07 -31.70 21.25
C GLN A 752 2.50 -31.25 19.89
N LEU A 753 2.64 -29.97 19.55
CA LEU A 753 2.24 -29.40 18.26
C LEU A 753 3.07 -29.92 17.07
N LEU A 754 4.29 -30.42 17.31
CA LEU A 754 5.16 -31.02 16.28
C LEU A 754 5.22 -32.55 16.31
N SER A 755 4.55 -33.21 17.26
CA SER A 755 4.62 -34.66 17.50
C SER A 755 4.23 -35.52 16.29
N ARG A 756 3.12 -35.16 15.62
CA ARG A 756 2.65 -35.80 14.38
C ARG A 756 2.98 -34.98 13.13
N GLY A 757 4.02 -34.13 13.20
CA GLY A 757 4.46 -33.24 12.12
C GLY A 757 3.70 -31.90 12.04
N PRO A 758 4.04 -31.02 11.07
CA PRO A 758 3.55 -29.64 11.03
C PRO A 758 2.04 -29.57 10.77
N LYS A 759 1.33 -28.69 11.50
CA LYS A 759 -0.13 -28.50 11.45
C LYS A 759 -0.96 -29.77 11.63
N TRP A 760 -0.48 -30.78 12.36
CA TRP A 760 -1.21 -32.06 12.46
C TRP A 760 -2.63 -31.92 13.01
N VAL A 761 -2.85 -30.99 13.96
CA VAL A 761 -4.18 -30.67 14.51
C VAL A 761 -5.11 -30.18 13.40
N LEU A 762 -4.72 -29.13 12.67
CA LEU A 762 -5.54 -28.56 11.60
C LEU A 762 -5.76 -29.54 10.44
N LYS A 763 -4.78 -30.41 10.16
CA LYS A 763 -4.95 -31.51 9.20
C LYS A 763 -6.04 -32.48 9.65
N ALA A 764 -6.00 -32.95 10.90
CA ALA A 764 -7.00 -33.87 11.43
C ALA A 764 -8.41 -33.25 11.42
N LEU A 765 -8.56 -31.96 11.80
CA LEU A 765 -9.83 -31.24 11.72
C LEU A 765 -10.37 -31.09 10.29
N LEU A 766 -9.47 -30.94 9.31
CA LEU A 766 -9.82 -30.87 7.89
C LEU A 766 -10.14 -32.27 7.30
N GLU A 767 -9.43 -33.33 7.73
CA GLU A 767 -9.75 -34.71 7.33
C GLU A 767 -11.09 -35.18 7.90
N LYS A 768 -11.45 -34.81 9.15
CA LYS A 768 -12.82 -34.99 9.69
C LYS A 768 -13.91 -34.42 8.78
N ARG A 769 -13.60 -33.35 8.03
CA ARG A 769 -14.50 -32.63 7.11
C ARG A 769 -14.32 -33.07 5.65
N GLY A 770 -13.79 -34.28 5.42
CA GLY A 770 -13.58 -34.84 4.08
C GLY A 770 -12.45 -34.18 3.28
N GLY A 771 -11.59 -33.39 3.91
CA GLY A 771 -10.54 -32.60 3.28
C GLY A 771 -9.23 -33.35 2.95
N HIS A 772 -9.27 -34.68 2.84
CA HIS A 772 -8.11 -35.50 2.47
C HIS A 772 -7.34 -35.00 1.21
N PRO A 773 -7.98 -34.49 0.13
CA PRO A 773 -7.26 -33.98 -1.03
C PRO A 773 -6.31 -32.81 -0.71
N PHE A 774 -6.68 -31.95 0.24
CA PHE A 774 -5.89 -30.76 0.63
C PHE A 774 -4.76 -31.10 1.60
N VAL A 775 -4.97 -32.12 2.45
CA VAL A 775 -4.00 -32.56 3.45
C VAL A 775 -2.88 -33.41 2.85
N ARG A 776 -3.18 -34.19 1.81
CA ARG A 776 -2.23 -35.09 1.12
C ARG A 776 -1.46 -34.42 -0.03
N ARG A 777 -1.80 -33.18 -0.42
CA ARG A 777 -1.12 -32.46 -1.51
C ARG A 777 0.32 -32.09 -1.16
N PRO A 778 1.27 -32.07 -2.11
CA PRO A 778 2.57 -31.43 -1.89
C PRO A 778 2.38 -29.93 -1.64
N LYS A 779 2.98 -29.38 -0.57
CA LYS A 779 2.90 -27.95 -0.26
C LYS A 779 3.78 -27.16 -1.23
N GLU A 780 3.17 -26.60 -2.26
CA GLU A 780 3.74 -25.43 -2.95
C GLU A 780 3.75 -24.23 -1.99
N GLY A 781 4.70 -23.31 -2.19
CA GLY A 781 4.92 -22.18 -1.30
C GLY A 781 4.23 -20.92 -1.82
N PHE A 782 3.37 -20.32 -1.00
CA PHE A 782 2.74 -19.02 -1.29
C PHE A 782 3.81 -17.93 -1.29
N GLY A 783 4.33 -17.59 -2.47
CA GLY A 783 5.40 -16.62 -2.62
C GLY A 783 5.71 -16.34 -4.10
N LEU A 784 5.45 -15.10 -4.50
CA LEU A 784 5.58 -14.54 -5.86
C LEU A 784 6.74 -15.13 -6.70
N PRO A 785 6.59 -15.24 -8.03
CA PRO A 785 7.63 -15.72 -8.94
C PRO A 785 8.72 -14.64 -9.20
N LEU A 786 9.16 -13.96 -8.14
CA LEU A 786 10.08 -12.80 -8.13
C LEU A 786 11.33 -13.04 -8.97
N GLY A 787 11.90 -14.25 -8.96
CA GLY A 787 13.06 -14.57 -9.78
C GLY A 787 12.79 -14.53 -11.29
N LYS A 788 11.58 -14.87 -11.75
CA LYS A 788 11.18 -14.63 -13.15
C LYS A 788 10.90 -13.14 -13.36
N TRP A 789 10.11 -12.53 -12.48
CA TRP A 789 9.66 -11.14 -12.61
C TRP A 789 10.78 -10.10 -12.56
N LEU A 790 11.70 -10.15 -11.60
CA LEU A 790 12.86 -9.25 -11.50
C LEU A 790 13.85 -9.40 -12.67
N ARG A 791 13.80 -10.51 -13.42
CA ARG A 791 14.56 -10.70 -14.67
C ARG A 791 13.79 -10.32 -15.93
N ALA A 792 12.47 -10.11 -15.85
CA ALA A 792 11.67 -9.69 -16.99
C ALA A 792 12.06 -8.28 -17.45
N PRO A 793 11.97 -7.95 -18.75
CA PRO A 793 12.32 -6.62 -19.27
C PRO A 793 11.62 -5.49 -18.50
N ASP A 794 10.33 -5.69 -18.19
CA ASP A 794 9.45 -4.72 -17.54
C ASP A 794 9.79 -4.40 -16.09
N LEU A 795 10.68 -5.17 -15.45
CA LEU A 795 11.11 -4.96 -14.06
C LEU A 795 12.64 -4.86 -13.90
N ARG A 796 13.41 -5.28 -14.91
CA ARG A 796 14.88 -5.22 -14.90
C ARG A 796 15.40 -3.79 -14.69
N TYR A 797 14.61 -2.76 -15.00
CA TYR A 797 14.99 -1.37 -14.71
C TYR A 797 15.23 -1.14 -13.22
N ARG A 798 14.36 -1.60 -12.31
CA ARG A 798 14.58 -1.49 -10.84
C ARG A 798 15.85 -2.20 -10.37
N LEU A 799 16.24 -3.31 -11.01
CA LEU A 799 17.53 -3.95 -10.73
C LEU A 799 18.72 -3.19 -11.32
N ASN A 800 18.52 -2.39 -12.36
CA ASN A 800 19.56 -1.50 -12.90
C ASN A 800 19.68 -0.21 -12.07
N ASP A 801 18.58 0.30 -11.51
CA ASP A 801 18.57 1.47 -10.62
C ASP A 801 19.41 1.18 -9.36
N LEU A 802 19.29 -0.04 -8.78
CA LEU A 802 20.20 -0.60 -7.75
C LEU A 802 21.67 -0.81 -8.20
N LEU A 803 22.12 -0.19 -9.30
CA LEU A 803 23.52 -0.06 -9.71
C LEU A 803 24.03 1.39 -9.69
N ASN A 804 23.15 2.39 -9.57
CA ASN A 804 23.50 3.80 -9.39
C ASN A 804 24.02 4.03 -7.95
N PRO A 805 25.24 4.57 -7.73
CA PRO A 805 25.78 4.74 -6.37
C PRO A 805 25.09 5.81 -5.52
N GLU A 806 24.30 6.71 -6.11
CA GLU A 806 23.75 7.88 -5.40
C GLU A 806 22.49 7.59 -4.54
N HIS A 807 21.96 6.36 -4.53
CA HIS A 807 20.76 6.04 -3.75
C HIS A 807 21.03 6.04 -2.25
N GLY A 808 20.13 6.65 -1.46
CA GLY A 808 20.26 6.74 0.00
C GLY A 808 20.47 5.40 0.71
N LEU A 809 20.00 4.29 0.11
CA LEU A 809 20.17 2.92 0.61
C LEU A 809 21.65 2.56 0.91
N TYR A 810 22.62 3.14 0.20
CA TYR A 810 24.05 2.85 0.36
C TYR A 810 24.70 3.49 1.59
N HIS A 811 23.93 4.22 2.41
CA HIS A 811 24.34 4.54 3.78
C HIS A 811 24.53 3.23 4.59
N TRP A 812 23.54 2.33 4.56
CA TRP A 812 23.53 1.10 5.37
C TRP A 812 24.20 -0.10 4.70
N VAL A 813 24.21 -0.20 3.36
CA VAL A 813 24.74 -1.37 2.62
C VAL A 813 25.81 -1.04 1.56
N GLU A 814 26.64 -2.02 1.23
CA GLU A 814 27.77 -1.87 0.31
C GLU A 814 27.36 -1.92 -1.17
N HIS A 815 27.56 -0.83 -1.92
CA HIS A 815 27.24 -0.73 -3.36
C HIS A 815 27.81 -1.86 -4.22
N GLN A 816 29.12 -2.12 -4.12
CA GLN A 816 29.78 -3.17 -4.92
C GLN A 816 29.23 -4.57 -4.63
N ARG A 817 28.68 -4.78 -3.42
CA ARG A 817 28.08 -6.04 -2.99
C ARG A 817 26.68 -6.21 -3.57
N VAL A 818 25.83 -5.18 -3.50
CA VAL A 818 24.51 -5.14 -4.18
C VAL A 818 24.68 -5.36 -5.70
N LYS A 819 25.61 -4.62 -6.32
CA LYS A 819 26.01 -4.75 -7.73
C LYS A 819 26.48 -6.16 -8.09
N THR A 820 27.13 -6.88 -7.17
CA THR A 820 27.49 -8.29 -7.35
C THR A 820 26.28 -9.22 -7.29
N LEU A 821 25.36 -9.02 -6.34
CA LEU A 821 24.11 -9.80 -6.24
C LEU A 821 23.24 -9.64 -7.49
N VAL A 822 23.05 -8.40 -7.96
CA VAL A 822 22.30 -8.09 -9.20
C VAL A 822 22.91 -8.82 -10.39
N ARG A 823 24.24 -8.71 -10.58
CA ARG A 823 24.96 -9.37 -11.68
C ARG A 823 24.81 -10.90 -11.66
N GLN A 824 24.97 -11.53 -10.49
CA GLN A 824 24.81 -12.98 -10.33
C GLN A 824 23.37 -13.44 -10.54
N HIS A 825 22.39 -12.64 -10.10
CA HIS A 825 20.96 -12.95 -10.25
C HIS A 825 20.49 -12.84 -11.71
N LEU A 826 20.85 -11.76 -12.41
CA LEU A 826 20.54 -11.55 -13.82
C LEU A 826 21.19 -12.63 -14.71
N ARG A 827 22.42 -13.06 -14.38
CA ARG A 827 23.11 -14.19 -15.05
C ARG A 827 22.57 -15.57 -14.66
N GLY A 828 21.62 -15.66 -13.73
CA GLY A 828 21.03 -16.93 -13.27
C GLY A 828 21.98 -17.85 -12.48
N GLN A 829 23.14 -17.34 -12.05
CA GLN A 829 24.20 -18.10 -11.36
C GLN A 829 23.81 -18.47 -9.92
N GLN A 830 23.15 -17.56 -9.22
CA GLN A 830 22.58 -17.78 -7.89
C GLN A 830 21.28 -16.96 -7.74
N ASP A 831 20.45 -17.34 -6.79
CA ASP A 831 19.14 -16.75 -6.57
C ASP A 831 19.09 -15.88 -5.32
N PHE A 832 18.86 -14.58 -5.55
CA PHE A 832 18.76 -13.53 -4.56
C PHE A 832 17.40 -12.82 -4.61
N SER A 833 16.37 -13.47 -5.19
CA SER A 833 15.07 -12.84 -5.50
C SER A 833 14.47 -12.08 -4.32
N LEU A 834 14.44 -12.70 -3.12
CA LEU A 834 13.89 -12.09 -1.90
C LEU A 834 14.76 -10.91 -1.39
N THR A 835 16.08 -11.05 -1.48
CA THR A 835 17.03 -9.99 -1.05
C THR A 835 16.97 -8.78 -1.96
N LEU A 836 16.93 -9.01 -3.29
CA LEU A 836 16.82 -7.93 -4.27
C LEU A 836 15.43 -7.28 -4.24
N TRP A 837 14.36 -8.05 -4.03
CA TRP A 837 13.02 -7.49 -3.79
C TRP A 837 12.97 -6.59 -2.56
N ALA A 838 13.50 -7.04 -1.42
CA ALA A 838 13.57 -6.23 -0.20
C ALA A 838 14.42 -4.95 -0.40
N LEU A 839 15.53 -5.02 -1.15
CA LEU A 839 16.29 -3.82 -1.50
C LEU A 839 15.50 -2.85 -2.39
N VAL A 840 14.80 -3.33 -3.42
CA VAL A 840 13.96 -2.49 -4.29
C VAL A 840 12.83 -1.83 -3.48
N VAL A 841 12.15 -2.55 -2.59
CA VAL A 841 11.07 -1.99 -1.78
C VAL A 841 11.59 -0.96 -0.76
N LEU A 842 12.74 -1.21 -0.13
CA LEU A 842 13.37 -0.25 0.77
C LEU A 842 13.83 1.02 0.03
N ASP A 843 14.46 0.87 -1.14
CA ASP A 843 14.97 1.98 -1.95
C ASP A 843 13.86 2.94 -2.39
N ILE A 844 12.79 2.39 -2.99
CA ILE A 844 11.62 3.18 -3.41
C ILE A 844 10.96 3.87 -2.20
N TRP A 845 10.86 3.19 -1.06
CA TRP A 845 10.28 3.78 0.14
C TRP A 845 11.16 4.91 0.72
N LEU A 846 12.49 4.76 0.70
CA LEU A 846 13.42 5.82 1.10
C LEU A 846 13.35 7.03 0.16
N GLU A 847 13.28 6.81 -1.16
CA GLU A 847 13.11 7.88 -2.16
C GLU A 847 11.77 8.61 -1.96
N GLN A 848 10.67 7.88 -1.78
CA GLN A 848 9.34 8.48 -1.61
C GLN A 848 9.17 9.24 -0.28
N GLU A 849 9.81 8.79 0.80
CA GLU A 849 9.63 9.38 2.13
C GLU A 849 10.74 10.39 2.52
N PHE A 850 11.95 10.30 1.96
CA PHE A 850 13.13 11.09 2.38
C PHE A 850 14.05 11.56 1.23
N GLY A 851 13.66 11.39 -0.03
CA GLY A 851 14.38 11.89 -1.22
C GLY A 851 14.06 13.33 -1.62
#